data_AF-A0A918RLU2-F1
#
_entry.id   AF-A0A918RLU2-F1
#
_cell.length_a   1.000
_cell.length_b   1.000
_cell.length_c   1.000
_cell.angle_alpha   90.00
_cell.angle_beta   90.00
_cell.angle_gamma   90.00
#
_symmetry.space_group_name_H-M   'P 1'
#
loop_
_entity.id
_entity.type
_entity.pdbx_description
1 polymer ?
#
loop_
_entity_poly.entity_id
_entity_poly.type
_entity_poly.pdbx_seq_one_letter_code
_entity_poly.pdbx_strand_id
1 'polypeptide(L)'
;MGILALLLQLLTSGLPEDQRPSVLAALQNTNLSLALSYLCLGLIALVVRARRYQLLLEMSGEESVPNLRQMALVTGVRNMIVDMFPSRLGELGYVGLLNRGYGVKIQHCVSSLSITIAFDFIAVLMVILLILLKQLIVGEVQGWALGALITAAVLSVVAIMGLFVITPWVNSYLQRIQPRKSDSLLAKVLQLANDLTVSLQTVRRAGRSATVLGLSLLIRLLKYAGMYLLFVAVAGPSFSMLAQLPAEQVIGALIGGEIGASMPIPTFMSFGAYEAGSTLVFQLLGVADQAAAFVTMLSVHIWSQVMDYLLGGLFLAIFVWVVRGRGAAGDQRPERGGWLAGLKLVLAGFVLLTSSGFLAYQLWAASKLGALAPPAAGVESQTASSERQQALASLQGLRGFVLFSSNRDGNHDIFRLNLADFSLSKVTEHPHTETYPRVSPDGTRMVFARAHQIWVSQRNTLAWDVMLLDLETGEERQLAKAATAPNWINTNEVSYLLDGQNVVRHNISTGQTSTVLVPGLNNRLPTSAKLQNPHVDAQSGEVSFTGRQNEIGSPHGHWGTALTRQGAIQPVLEGCELRWWQDGSGLYQVAKGGRDNDLRIVSLSPDTLEPTTLIDLAGEFSHEYWPFESNDGRYIVFGASRGKAAHEHDVADYEIFLWRRGSDADTATRLTFHSGNDNWPSVYIQE
;
A
#
# COMPACT_ATOMS: atom_id res chain seq x y z
N MET A 1 -4.91 -10.54 10.74
CA MET A 1 -5.97 -9.55 11.04
C MET A 1 -5.53 -8.10 10.81
N GLY A 2 -4.42 -7.62 11.40
CA GLY A 2 -3.96 -6.24 11.18
C GLY A 2 -3.66 -5.87 9.72
N ILE A 3 -2.89 -6.69 9.00
CA ILE A 3 -2.61 -6.52 7.56
C ILE A 3 -3.90 -6.59 6.74
N LEU A 4 -4.82 -7.49 7.11
CA LEU A 4 -6.10 -7.65 6.42
C LEU A 4 -7.02 -6.43 6.58
N ALA A 5 -7.17 -5.93 7.81
CA ALA A 5 -7.95 -4.74 8.11
C ALA A 5 -7.33 -3.48 7.51
N LEU A 6 -5.99 -3.39 7.49
CA LEU A 6 -5.25 -2.35 6.80
C LEU A 6 -5.55 -2.38 5.30
N LEU A 7 -5.39 -3.53 4.63
CA LEU A 7 -5.65 -3.65 3.19
C LEU A 7 -7.12 -3.39 2.85
N LEU A 8 -8.07 -3.90 3.65
CA LEU A 8 -9.48 -3.62 3.45
C LEU A 8 -9.75 -2.13 3.59
N GLN A 9 -9.30 -1.49 4.67
CA GLN A 9 -9.46 -0.06 4.88
C GLN A 9 -8.80 0.76 3.76
N LEU A 10 -7.57 0.42 3.37
CA LEU A 10 -6.85 1.11 2.29
C LEU A 10 -7.56 1.02 0.94
N LEU A 11 -8.17 -0.13 0.64
CA LEU A 11 -8.82 -0.37 -0.64
C LEU A 11 -10.28 0.12 -0.65
N THR A 12 -10.93 0.27 0.51
CA THR A 12 -12.33 0.71 0.59
C THR A 12 -12.52 2.14 1.12
N SER A 13 -11.50 2.80 1.66
CA SER A 13 -11.66 4.12 2.28
C SER A 13 -12.02 5.24 1.31
N GLY A 14 -11.65 5.10 0.03
CA GLY A 14 -12.01 6.05 -1.04
C GLY A 14 -13.38 5.79 -1.67
N LEU A 15 -14.09 4.72 -1.28
CA LEU A 15 -15.40 4.38 -1.83
C LEU A 15 -16.54 4.89 -0.93
N PRO A 16 -17.61 5.48 -1.52
CA PRO A 16 -18.88 5.74 -0.84
C PRO A 16 -19.42 4.48 -0.15
N GLU A 17 -20.10 4.60 1.00
CA GLU A 17 -20.52 3.43 1.79
C GLU A 17 -21.41 2.44 1.02
N ASP A 18 -22.23 2.94 0.10
CA ASP A 18 -23.09 2.16 -0.79
C ASP A 18 -22.33 1.43 -1.91
N GLN A 19 -21.13 1.89 -2.25
CA GLN A 19 -20.27 1.30 -3.28
C GLN A 19 -19.16 0.40 -2.70
N ARG A 20 -19.00 0.34 -1.38
CA ARG A 20 -17.98 -0.51 -0.75
C ARG A 20 -18.31 -1.99 -0.98
N PRO A 21 -17.39 -2.76 -1.59
CA PRO A 21 -17.60 -4.19 -1.79
C PRO A 21 -17.71 -4.90 -0.45
N SER A 22 -18.82 -5.64 -0.26
CA SER A 22 -19.14 -6.30 1.00
C SER A 22 -18.67 -7.75 0.99
N VAL A 23 -17.76 -8.08 1.91
CA VAL A 23 -17.33 -9.48 2.16
C VAL A 23 -18.52 -10.34 2.54
N LEU A 24 -19.43 -9.82 3.37
CA LEU A 24 -20.60 -10.57 3.80
C LEU A 24 -21.53 -10.88 2.61
N ALA A 25 -21.77 -9.91 1.73
CA ALA A 25 -22.58 -10.12 0.54
C ALA A 25 -21.91 -11.11 -0.44
N ALA A 26 -20.59 -11.01 -0.64
CA ALA A 26 -19.83 -11.94 -1.46
C ALA A 26 -19.92 -13.39 -0.94
N LEU A 27 -19.84 -13.58 0.38
CA LEU A 27 -20.00 -14.90 1.01
C LEU A 27 -21.43 -15.44 0.88
N GLN A 28 -22.44 -14.61 1.14
CA GLN A 28 -23.86 -15.01 1.09
C GLN A 28 -24.32 -15.38 -0.32
N ASN A 29 -23.83 -14.65 -1.32
CA ASN A 29 -24.26 -14.84 -2.71
C ASN A 29 -23.44 -15.90 -3.44
N THR A 30 -22.45 -16.53 -2.81
CA THR A 30 -21.55 -17.50 -3.45
C THR A 30 -22.34 -18.65 -4.09
N ASN A 31 -22.04 -18.96 -5.35
CA ASN A 31 -22.67 -20.08 -6.05
C ASN A 31 -22.20 -21.42 -5.46
N LEU A 32 -23.08 -22.04 -4.65
CA LEU A 32 -22.76 -23.26 -3.91
C LEU A 32 -22.41 -24.44 -4.81
N SER A 33 -22.97 -24.55 -6.01
CA SER A 33 -22.70 -25.67 -6.93
C SER A 33 -21.25 -25.67 -7.44
N LEU A 34 -20.73 -24.47 -7.77
CA LEU A 34 -19.34 -24.29 -8.17
C LEU A 34 -18.40 -24.42 -6.96
N ALA A 35 -18.81 -23.92 -5.79
CA ALA A 35 -18.05 -24.10 -4.55
C ALA A 35 -17.95 -25.58 -4.14
N LEU A 36 -18.98 -26.39 -4.36
CA LEU A 36 -18.93 -27.85 -4.15
C LEU A 36 -17.98 -28.55 -5.14
N SER A 37 -17.83 -28.01 -6.34
CA SER A 37 -16.87 -28.53 -7.33
C SER A 37 -15.41 -28.34 -6.86
N TYR A 38 -15.11 -27.25 -6.15
CA TYR A 38 -13.83 -27.07 -5.45
C TYR A 38 -13.58 -28.20 -4.44
N LEU A 39 -14.58 -28.54 -3.61
CA LEU A 39 -14.47 -29.61 -2.62
C LEU A 39 -14.23 -30.97 -3.28
N CYS A 40 -14.95 -31.29 -4.36
CA CYS A 40 -14.76 -32.54 -5.11
C CYS A 40 -13.34 -32.67 -5.67
N LEU A 41 -12.82 -31.61 -6.31
CA LEU A 41 -11.45 -31.60 -6.82
C LEU A 41 -10.42 -31.65 -5.68
N GLY A 42 -10.70 -31.00 -4.55
CA GLY A 42 -9.88 -31.06 -3.34
C GLY A 42 -9.77 -32.48 -2.77
N LEU A 43 -10.86 -33.24 -2.73
CA LEU A 43 -10.86 -34.65 -2.30
C LEU A 43 -10.05 -35.55 -3.24
N ILE A 44 -10.17 -35.35 -4.55
CA ILE A 44 -9.35 -36.07 -5.54
C ILE A 44 -7.87 -35.72 -5.33
N ALA A 45 -7.54 -34.43 -5.20
CA ALA A 45 -6.17 -33.97 -4.94
C ALA A 45 -5.60 -34.52 -3.62
N LEU A 46 -6.43 -34.68 -2.59
CA LEU A 46 -6.07 -35.28 -1.31
C LEU A 46 -5.65 -36.75 -1.49
N VAL A 47 -6.42 -37.54 -2.25
CA VAL A 47 -6.09 -38.95 -2.52
C VAL A 47 -4.80 -39.06 -3.33
N VAL A 48 -4.62 -38.22 -4.35
CA VAL A 48 -3.39 -38.16 -5.16
C VAL A 48 -2.19 -37.79 -4.28
N ARG A 49 -2.34 -36.82 -3.38
CA ARG A 49 -1.31 -36.40 -2.41
C ARG A 49 -0.98 -37.53 -1.43
N ALA A 50 -1.98 -38.24 -0.93
CA ALA A 50 -1.79 -39.40 -0.05
C ALA A 50 -1.01 -40.52 -0.76
N ARG A 51 -1.34 -40.82 -2.03
CA ARG A 51 -0.61 -41.81 -2.83
C ARG A 51 0.84 -41.37 -3.08
N ARG A 52 1.08 -40.08 -3.33
CA ARG A 52 2.43 -39.52 -3.48
C ARG A 52 3.26 -39.72 -2.22
N TYR A 53 2.72 -39.40 -1.04
CA TYR A 53 3.43 -39.62 0.23
C TYR A 53 3.69 -41.11 0.50
N GLN A 54 2.71 -41.96 0.23
CA GLN A 54 2.87 -43.42 0.36
C GLN A 54 4.02 -43.93 -0.51
N LEU A 55 4.06 -43.53 -1.78
CA LEU A 55 5.11 -43.89 -2.72
C LEU A 55 6.49 -43.44 -2.24
N LEU A 56 6.60 -42.24 -1.66
CA LEU A 56 7.87 -41.73 -1.13
C LEU A 56 8.36 -42.50 0.09
N LEU A 57 7.45 -42.97 0.95
CA LEU A 57 7.78 -43.82 2.09
C LEU A 57 8.19 -45.24 1.65
N GLU A 58 7.50 -45.81 0.63
CA GLU A 58 7.89 -47.09 0.01
C GLU A 58 9.34 -47.01 -0.53
N MET A 59 9.71 -45.88 -1.15
CA MET A 59 11.04 -45.68 -1.71
C MET A 59 12.11 -45.35 -0.65
N SER A 60 11.72 -44.86 0.54
CA SER A 60 12.68 -44.55 1.59
C SER A 60 13.17 -45.78 2.36
N GLY A 61 12.60 -46.97 2.09
CA GLY A 61 12.96 -48.21 2.77
C GLY A 61 12.28 -48.38 4.14
N GLU A 62 11.13 -47.72 4.35
CA GLU A 62 10.34 -47.91 5.58
C GLU A 62 9.72 -49.31 5.59
N GLU A 63 9.82 -50.01 6.72
CA GLU A 63 9.39 -51.41 6.85
C GLU A 63 7.86 -51.53 6.92
N SER A 64 7.20 -50.54 7.52
CA SER A 64 5.75 -50.52 7.78
C SER A 64 5.07 -49.28 7.20
N VAL A 65 4.97 -49.23 5.86
CA VAL A 65 4.30 -48.11 5.18
C VAL A 65 2.78 -48.16 5.43
N PRO A 66 2.15 -47.06 5.89
CA PRO A 66 0.70 -47.02 6.06
C PRO A 66 -0.04 -47.22 4.72
N ASN A 67 -1.21 -47.83 4.78
CA ASN A 67 -2.04 -48.02 3.58
C ASN A 67 -2.64 -46.70 3.08
N LEU A 68 -3.18 -46.69 1.87
CA LEU A 68 -3.69 -45.46 1.24
C LEU A 68 -4.79 -44.76 2.08
N ARG A 69 -5.64 -45.51 2.78
CA ARG A 69 -6.68 -44.93 3.64
C ARG A 69 -6.07 -44.22 4.85
N GLN A 70 -5.09 -44.84 5.50
CA GLN A 70 -4.35 -44.24 6.61
C GLN A 70 -3.57 -43.00 6.15
N MET A 71 -2.94 -43.07 4.97
CA MET A 71 -2.27 -41.92 4.38
C MET A 71 -3.25 -40.80 4.02
N ALA A 72 -4.45 -41.12 3.55
CA ALA A 72 -5.50 -40.13 3.29
C ALA A 72 -5.96 -39.43 4.58
N LEU A 73 -6.13 -40.18 5.68
CA LEU A 73 -6.45 -39.59 6.99
C LEU A 73 -5.37 -38.59 7.44
N VAL A 74 -4.10 -39.01 7.42
CA VAL A 74 -2.98 -38.14 7.78
C VAL A 74 -2.90 -36.92 6.88
N THR A 75 -3.12 -37.11 5.57
CA THR A 75 -3.05 -36.03 4.58
C THR A 75 -4.17 -35.01 4.79
N GLY A 76 -5.39 -35.46 5.11
CA GLY A 76 -6.52 -34.57 5.43
C GLY A 76 -6.26 -33.72 6.66
N VAL A 77 -5.75 -34.33 7.75
CA VAL A 77 -5.35 -33.59 8.95
C VAL A 77 -4.18 -32.63 8.65
N ARG A 78 -3.20 -33.06 7.85
CA ARG A 78 -2.05 -32.24 7.44
C ARG A 78 -2.50 -30.98 6.70
N ASN A 79 -3.41 -31.09 5.73
CA ASN A 79 -3.86 -29.94 4.94
C ASN A 79 -4.40 -28.83 5.84
N MET A 80 -5.23 -29.19 6.81
CA MET A 80 -5.74 -28.29 7.84
C MET A 80 -4.63 -27.62 8.67
N ILE A 81 -3.69 -28.42 9.18
CA ILE A 81 -2.64 -27.93 10.09
C ILE A 81 -1.68 -26.98 9.37
N VAL A 82 -1.40 -27.23 8.09
CA VAL A 82 -0.43 -26.47 7.29
C VAL A 82 -0.88 -25.04 7.08
N ASP A 83 -2.17 -24.84 6.86
CA ASP A 83 -2.71 -23.51 6.63
C ASP A 83 -2.93 -22.76 7.96
N MET A 84 -3.07 -23.46 9.09
CA MET A 84 -3.31 -22.86 10.41
C MET A 84 -2.07 -22.17 11.02
N PHE A 85 -0.86 -22.68 10.77
CA PHE A 85 0.39 -22.17 11.37
C PHE A 85 1.22 -21.34 10.39
N PRO A 86 1.89 -20.26 10.85
CA PRO A 86 2.70 -19.41 9.99
C PRO A 86 3.88 -20.17 9.37
N SER A 87 4.39 -19.64 8.24
CA SER A 87 5.61 -20.10 7.57
C SER A 87 5.67 -21.61 7.29
N ARG A 88 4.52 -22.23 7.03
CA ARG A 88 4.37 -23.68 6.77
C ARG A 88 4.88 -24.58 7.91
N LEU A 89 4.99 -24.06 9.14
CA LEU A 89 5.37 -24.86 10.32
C LEU A 89 4.43 -26.05 10.54
N GLY A 90 3.18 -25.94 10.07
CA GLY A 90 2.21 -27.03 10.10
C GLY A 90 2.58 -28.26 9.27
N GLU A 91 3.56 -28.17 8.36
CA GLU A 91 4.09 -29.34 7.64
C GLU A 91 4.74 -30.36 8.59
N LEU A 92 5.21 -29.93 9.76
CA LEU A 92 5.74 -30.83 10.79
C LEU A 92 4.64 -31.71 11.42
N GLY A 93 3.36 -31.31 11.31
CA GLY A 93 2.22 -32.11 11.74
C GLY A 93 2.16 -33.47 11.06
N TYR A 94 2.53 -33.53 9.77
CA TYR A 94 2.66 -34.78 9.01
C TYR A 94 3.63 -35.76 9.68
N VAL A 95 4.80 -35.29 10.08
CA VAL A 95 5.84 -36.09 10.74
C VAL A 95 5.32 -36.64 12.06
N GLY A 96 4.69 -35.79 12.88
CA GLY A 96 4.13 -36.17 14.17
C GLY A 96 3.02 -37.22 14.06
N LEU A 97 2.09 -37.05 13.10
CA LEU A 97 0.96 -37.95 12.89
C LEU A 97 1.41 -39.35 12.43
N LEU A 98 2.37 -39.42 11.51
CA LEU A 98 2.91 -40.70 11.04
C LEU A 98 3.73 -41.41 12.11
N ASN A 99 4.60 -40.68 12.80
CA ASN A 99 5.47 -41.28 13.81
C ASN A 99 4.67 -41.79 15.01
N ARG A 100 3.79 -40.96 15.58
CA ARG A 100 3.00 -41.36 16.77
C ARG A 100 1.79 -42.21 16.45
N GLY A 101 1.15 -42.01 15.29
CA GLY A 101 -0.08 -42.73 14.93
C GLY A 101 0.18 -44.08 14.27
N TYR A 102 1.27 -44.20 13.51
CA TYR A 102 1.54 -45.36 12.66
C TYR A 102 2.96 -45.94 12.80
N GLY A 103 3.82 -45.36 13.63
CA GLY A 103 5.15 -45.91 13.92
C GLY A 103 6.22 -45.67 12.85
N VAL A 104 5.95 -44.80 11.87
CA VAL A 104 6.91 -44.47 10.79
C VAL A 104 8.12 -43.74 11.38
N LYS A 105 9.34 -44.09 10.94
CA LYS A 105 10.57 -43.48 11.48
C LYS A 105 10.64 -42.02 11.04
N ILE A 106 11.01 -41.13 11.97
CA ILE A 106 11.07 -39.67 11.75
C ILE A 106 11.95 -39.32 10.54
N GLN A 107 13.07 -40.02 10.36
CA GLN A 107 13.98 -39.81 9.23
C GLN A 107 13.28 -40.00 7.88
N HIS A 108 12.46 -41.05 7.74
CA HIS A 108 11.71 -41.33 6.51
C HIS A 108 10.58 -40.30 6.28
N CYS A 109 9.89 -39.88 7.35
CA CYS A 109 8.92 -38.79 7.28
C CYS A 109 9.55 -37.47 6.78
N VAL A 110 10.64 -37.03 7.40
CA VAL A 110 11.34 -35.78 7.03
C VAL A 110 11.90 -35.85 5.61
N SER A 111 12.43 -37.01 5.21
CA SER A 111 12.92 -37.25 3.84
C SER A 111 11.78 -37.13 2.82
N SER A 112 10.65 -37.80 3.06
CA SER A 112 9.48 -37.73 2.18
C SER A 112 8.95 -36.30 2.04
N LEU A 113 8.88 -35.55 3.15
CA LEU A 113 8.44 -34.15 3.16
C LEU A 113 9.39 -33.26 2.33
N SER A 114 10.69 -33.38 2.58
CA SER A 114 11.73 -32.62 1.88
C SER A 114 11.68 -32.82 0.37
N ILE A 115 11.50 -34.08 -0.06
CA ILE A 115 11.37 -34.41 -1.48
C ILE A 115 10.09 -33.78 -2.05
N THR A 116 8.96 -33.84 -1.33
CA THR A 116 7.72 -33.21 -1.82
C THR A 116 7.84 -31.71 -2.04
N ILE A 117 8.53 -30.98 -1.15
CA ILE A 117 8.73 -29.53 -1.29
C ILE A 117 9.48 -29.21 -2.59
N ALA A 118 10.54 -29.97 -2.90
CA ALA A 118 11.33 -29.76 -4.11
C ALA A 118 10.51 -30.00 -5.39
N PHE A 119 9.75 -31.11 -5.46
CA PHE A 119 8.89 -31.38 -6.61
C PHE A 119 7.70 -30.42 -6.71
N ASP A 120 7.15 -29.96 -5.58
CA ASP A 120 6.07 -28.97 -5.55
C ASP A 120 6.54 -27.61 -6.06
N PHE A 121 7.77 -27.20 -5.76
CA PHE A 121 8.37 -25.97 -6.29
C PHE A 121 8.54 -26.03 -7.82
N ILE A 122 9.09 -27.14 -8.34
CA ILE A 122 9.23 -27.34 -9.78
C ILE A 122 7.86 -27.34 -10.47
N ALA A 123 6.87 -28.02 -9.89
CA ALA A 123 5.53 -28.08 -10.46
C ALA A 123 4.88 -26.69 -10.58
N VAL A 124 5.04 -25.81 -9.57
CA VAL A 124 4.53 -24.43 -9.63
C VAL A 124 5.26 -23.62 -10.72
N LEU A 125 6.58 -23.71 -10.79
CA LEU A 125 7.34 -23.01 -11.83
C LEU A 125 6.94 -23.44 -13.25
N MET A 126 6.66 -24.74 -13.46
CA MET A 126 6.16 -25.23 -14.74
C MET A 126 4.78 -24.67 -15.07
N VAL A 127 3.88 -24.54 -14.10
CA VAL A 127 2.56 -23.92 -14.31
C VAL A 127 2.72 -22.45 -14.70
N ILE A 128 3.58 -21.69 -14.01
CA ILE A 128 3.88 -20.30 -14.34
C ILE A 128 4.43 -20.19 -15.76
N LEU A 129 5.37 -21.07 -16.13
CA LEU A 129 5.97 -21.09 -17.47
C LEU A 129 4.93 -21.34 -18.56
N LEU A 130 3.99 -22.27 -18.34
CA LEU A 130 2.90 -22.54 -19.28
C LEU A 130 1.97 -21.34 -19.46
N ILE A 131 1.65 -20.62 -18.38
CA ILE A 131 0.83 -19.41 -18.42
C ILE A 131 1.52 -18.32 -19.25
N LEU A 132 2.79 -18.05 -18.97
CA LEU A 132 3.56 -17.01 -19.66
C LEU A 132 3.83 -17.38 -21.13
N LEU A 133 4.04 -18.66 -21.44
CA LEU A 133 4.21 -19.14 -22.81
C LEU A 133 2.92 -18.94 -23.63
N LYS A 134 1.75 -19.22 -23.03
CA LYS A 134 0.45 -18.94 -23.68
C LYS A 134 0.31 -17.45 -24.00
N GLN A 135 0.60 -16.56 -23.05
CA GLN A 135 0.54 -15.11 -23.27
C GLN A 135 1.46 -14.65 -24.41
N LEU A 136 2.66 -15.23 -24.51
CA LEU A 136 3.59 -14.97 -25.61
C LEU A 136 3.04 -15.40 -26.97
N ILE A 137 2.39 -16.57 -27.04
CA ILE A 137 1.81 -17.09 -28.28
C ILE A 137 0.62 -16.23 -28.75
N VAL A 138 -0.19 -15.72 -27.81
CA VAL A 138 -1.40 -14.94 -28.10
C VAL A 138 -1.07 -13.47 -28.41
N GLY A 139 0.14 -12.99 -28.11
CA GLY A 139 0.59 -11.62 -28.44
C GLY A 139 0.18 -10.56 -27.42
N GLU A 140 -0.41 -10.94 -26.28
CA GLU A 140 -0.83 -10.06 -25.20
C GLU A 140 0.27 -9.90 -24.12
N VAL A 141 1.48 -9.47 -24.52
CA VAL A 141 2.64 -9.45 -23.62
C VAL A 141 2.87 -8.03 -23.08
N GLN A 142 2.71 -7.87 -21.77
CA GLN A 142 3.17 -6.65 -21.07
C GLN A 142 4.71 -6.64 -20.99
N GLY A 143 5.33 -5.46 -21.06
CA GLY A 143 6.80 -5.32 -21.18
C GLY A 143 7.62 -6.03 -20.08
N TRP A 144 7.07 -6.18 -18.88
CA TRP A 144 7.71 -6.88 -17.76
C TRP A 144 7.56 -8.42 -17.81
N ALA A 145 6.57 -8.94 -18.55
CA ALA A 145 6.24 -10.36 -18.58
C ALA A 145 7.34 -11.22 -19.24
N LEU A 146 8.10 -10.64 -20.19
CA LEU A 146 9.24 -11.31 -20.82
C LEU A 146 10.37 -11.59 -19.81
N GLY A 147 10.65 -10.62 -18.92
CA GLY A 147 11.63 -10.77 -17.84
C GLY A 147 11.20 -11.81 -16.80
N ALA A 148 9.91 -11.84 -16.46
CA ALA A 148 9.33 -12.86 -15.58
C ALA A 148 9.40 -14.26 -16.19
N LEU A 149 9.15 -14.41 -17.51
CA LEU A 149 9.23 -15.68 -18.24
C LEU A 149 10.67 -16.21 -18.26
N ILE A 150 11.64 -15.36 -18.57
CA ILE A 150 13.07 -15.74 -18.54
C ILE A 150 13.47 -16.18 -17.13
N THR A 151 13.06 -15.41 -16.11
CA THR A 151 13.37 -15.74 -14.71
C THR A 151 12.76 -17.07 -14.29
N ALA A 152 11.48 -17.30 -14.58
CA ALA A 152 10.80 -18.55 -14.27
C ALA A 152 11.41 -19.75 -15.03
N ALA A 153 11.80 -19.56 -16.28
CA ALA A 153 12.49 -20.58 -17.08
C ALA A 153 13.87 -20.92 -16.49
N VAL A 154 14.67 -19.92 -16.14
CA VAL A 154 15.98 -20.10 -15.50
C VAL A 154 15.82 -20.81 -14.16
N LEU A 155 14.90 -20.37 -13.30
CA LEU A 155 14.63 -21.00 -12.01
C LEU A 155 14.15 -22.46 -12.18
N SER A 156 13.34 -22.75 -13.19
CA SER A 156 12.90 -24.12 -13.51
C SER A 156 14.08 -24.99 -13.91
N VAL A 157 14.94 -24.50 -14.81
CA VAL A 157 16.14 -25.20 -15.26
C VAL A 157 17.11 -25.42 -14.09
N VAL A 158 17.35 -24.40 -13.26
CA VAL A 158 18.20 -24.51 -12.06
C VAL A 158 17.62 -25.52 -11.06
N ALA A 159 16.30 -25.51 -10.82
CA ALA A 159 15.66 -26.46 -9.91
C ALA A 159 15.76 -27.91 -10.44
N ILE A 160 15.52 -28.12 -11.74
CA ILE A 160 15.63 -29.42 -12.40
C ILE A 160 17.11 -29.88 -12.42
N MET A 161 18.06 -29.03 -12.79
CA MET A 161 19.49 -29.35 -12.74
C MET A 161 19.96 -29.62 -11.32
N GLY A 162 19.48 -28.86 -10.33
CA GLY A 162 19.71 -29.09 -8.90
C GLY A 162 19.28 -30.49 -8.44
N LEU A 163 18.15 -30.96 -8.97
CA LEU A 163 17.54 -32.25 -8.60
C LEU A 163 18.09 -33.45 -9.38
N PHE A 164 18.55 -33.25 -10.62
CA PHE A 164 18.94 -34.32 -11.55
C PHE A 164 20.38 -34.29 -12.05
N VAL A 165 21.15 -33.22 -11.85
CA VAL A 165 22.52 -33.10 -12.40
C VAL A 165 23.53 -32.77 -11.30
N ILE A 166 23.20 -31.79 -10.46
CA ILE A 166 24.14 -31.17 -9.52
C ILE A 166 24.16 -31.89 -8.16
N THR A 167 23.10 -32.63 -7.82
CA THR A 167 22.95 -33.36 -6.55
C THR A 167 24.14 -34.26 -6.18
N PRO A 168 24.76 -35.04 -7.10
CA PRO A 168 25.93 -35.86 -6.78
C PRO A 168 27.17 -35.05 -6.42
N TRP A 169 27.41 -33.94 -7.13
CA TRP A 169 28.54 -33.04 -6.87
C TRP A 169 28.39 -32.31 -5.53
N VAL A 170 27.18 -31.81 -5.25
CA VAL A 170 26.85 -31.18 -3.96
C VAL A 170 27.01 -32.17 -2.81
N ASN A 171 26.59 -33.42 -2.97
CA ASN A 171 26.80 -34.46 -1.97
C ASN A 171 28.29 -34.67 -1.65
N SER A 172 29.11 -34.80 -2.69
CA SER A 172 30.57 -34.97 -2.54
C SER A 172 31.24 -33.75 -1.90
N TYR A 173 30.73 -32.55 -2.15
CA TYR A 173 31.23 -31.34 -1.52
C TYR A 173 30.79 -31.24 -0.06
N LEU A 174 29.49 -31.43 0.24
CA LEU A 174 28.94 -31.41 1.61
C LEU A 174 29.63 -32.41 2.54
N GLN A 175 29.98 -33.60 2.03
CA GLN A 175 30.75 -34.59 2.79
C GLN A 175 32.19 -34.13 3.12
N ARG A 176 32.79 -33.23 2.34
CA ARG A 176 34.14 -32.70 2.59
C ARG A 176 34.18 -31.61 3.66
N ILE A 177 33.13 -30.78 3.71
CA ILE A 177 32.99 -29.65 4.63
C ILE A 177 32.19 -29.99 5.90
N GLN A 178 31.68 -31.22 6.02
CA GLN A 178 30.89 -31.64 7.18
C GLN A 178 31.76 -31.61 8.46
N PRO A 179 31.41 -30.78 9.47
CA PRO A 179 32.19 -30.71 10.70
C PRO A 179 32.07 -32.02 11.50
N ARG A 180 33.22 -32.57 11.90
CA ARG A 180 33.34 -33.93 12.47
C ARG A 180 32.68 -34.13 13.85
N LYS A 181 32.24 -33.06 14.52
CA LYS A 181 31.46 -33.02 15.77
C LYS A 181 31.24 -31.55 16.15
N SER A 182 30.03 -31.01 15.97
CA SER A 182 29.68 -29.66 16.46
C SER A 182 28.17 -29.52 16.60
N ASP A 183 27.72 -29.01 17.75
CA ASP A 183 26.31 -28.63 18.01
C ASP A 183 25.91 -27.29 17.36
N SER A 184 26.80 -26.68 16.57
CA SER A 184 26.55 -25.40 15.92
C SER A 184 25.36 -25.46 14.96
N LEU A 185 24.66 -24.33 14.84
CA LEU A 185 23.52 -24.17 13.93
C LEU A 185 23.92 -24.46 12.48
N LEU A 186 25.15 -24.08 12.09
CA LEU A 186 25.71 -24.37 10.77
C LEU A 186 25.90 -25.88 10.51
N ALA A 187 26.37 -26.64 11.51
CA ALA A 187 26.52 -28.09 11.39
C ALA A 187 25.17 -28.79 11.17
N LYS A 188 24.12 -28.36 11.89
CA LYS A 188 22.75 -28.87 11.73
C LYS A 188 22.18 -28.55 10.35
N VAL A 189 22.43 -27.35 9.82
CA VAL A 189 22.02 -26.95 8.46
C VAL A 189 22.74 -27.78 7.39
N LEU A 190 24.06 -27.95 7.51
CA LEU A 190 24.85 -28.77 6.56
C LEU A 190 24.45 -30.25 6.60
N GLN A 191 24.11 -30.77 7.79
CA GLN A 191 23.61 -32.12 7.95
C GLN A 191 22.23 -32.31 7.31
N LEU A 192 21.30 -31.36 7.52
CA LEU A 192 19.99 -31.36 6.85
C LEU A 192 20.14 -31.32 5.32
N ALA A 193 21.04 -30.47 4.80
CA ALA A 193 21.31 -30.39 3.36
C ALA A 193 21.86 -31.71 2.79
N ASN A 194 22.75 -32.37 3.54
CA ASN A 194 23.27 -33.69 3.17
C ASN A 194 22.17 -34.76 3.16
N ASP A 195 21.34 -34.82 4.21
CA ASP A 195 20.25 -35.81 4.31
C ASP A 195 19.21 -35.63 3.19
N LEU A 196 18.92 -34.38 2.82
CA LEU A 196 18.05 -34.03 1.70
C LEU A 196 18.65 -34.48 0.36
N THR A 197 19.95 -34.27 0.18
CA THR A 197 20.70 -34.68 -1.01
C THR A 197 20.74 -36.21 -1.16
N VAL A 198 20.98 -36.94 -0.07
CA VAL A 198 20.95 -38.42 -0.03
C VAL A 198 19.54 -38.93 -0.36
N SER A 199 18.51 -38.34 0.24
CA SER A 199 17.11 -38.72 0.00
C SER A 199 16.70 -38.52 -1.46
N LEU A 200 17.11 -37.41 -2.08
CA LEU A 200 16.88 -37.15 -3.50
C LEU A 200 17.58 -38.19 -4.41
N GLN A 201 18.80 -38.61 -4.06
CA GLN A 201 19.51 -39.67 -4.78
C GLN A 201 18.79 -41.02 -4.67
N THR A 202 18.21 -41.35 -3.52
CA THR A 202 17.45 -42.59 -3.33
C THR A 202 16.22 -42.64 -4.25
N VAL A 203 15.46 -41.55 -4.35
CA VAL A 203 14.30 -41.47 -5.26
C VAL A 203 14.72 -41.56 -6.73
N ARG A 204 15.84 -40.92 -7.08
CA ARG A 204 16.40 -41.01 -8.43
C ARG A 204 16.81 -42.44 -8.79
N ARG A 205 17.49 -43.15 -7.87
CA ARG A 205 17.89 -44.55 -8.06
C ARG A 205 16.71 -45.50 -8.16
N ALA A 206 15.59 -45.18 -7.52
CA ALA A 206 14.34 -45.93 -7.62
C ALA A 206 13.63 -45.78 -8.98
N GLY A 207 14.08 -44.88 -9.87
CA GLY A 207 13.55 -44.72 -11.23
C GLY A 207 12.14 -44.12 -11.34
N ARG A 208 11.58 -43.61 -10.23
CA ARG A 208 10.18 -43.11 -10.17
C ARG A 208 10.05 -41.58 -10.08
N SER A 209 11.11 -40.82 -10.33
CA SER A 209 11.10 -39.35 -10.25
C SER A 209 10.06 -38.71 -11.19
N ALA A 210 9.89 -39.25 -12.40
CA ALA A 210 8.88 -38.77 -13.36
C ALA A 210 7.45 -39.00 -12.83
N THR A 211 7.21 -40.13 -12.16
CA THR A 211 5.93 -40.42 -11.49
C THR A 211 5.65 -39.43 -10.37
N VAL A 212 6.64 -39.14 -9.52
CA VAL A 212 6.49 -38.17 -8.42
C VAL A 212 6.24 -36.75 -8.97
N LEU A 213 6.95 -36.35 -10.03
CA LEU A 213 6.72 -35.07 -10.69
C LEU A 213 5.31 -35.01 -11.31
N GLY A 214 4.88 -36.05 -12.01
CA GLY A 214 3.54 -36.14 -12.60
C GLY A 214 2.43 -36.05 -11.55
N LEU A 215 2.60 -36.72 -10.41
CA LEU A 215 1.67 -36.60 -9.27
C LEU A 215 1.66 -35.17 -8.70
N SER A 216 2.82 -34.52 -8.57
CA SER A 216 2.91 -33.13 -8.09
C SER A 216 2.24 -32.15 -9.06
N LEU A 217 2.45 -32.30 -10.37
CA LEU A 217 1.78 -31.51 -11.40
C LEU A 217 0.27 -31.71 -11.38
N LEU A 218 -0.20 -32.96 -11.26
CA LEU A 218 -1.63 -33.27 -11.17
C LEU A 218 -2.26 -32.64 -9.90
N ILE A 219 -1.58 -32.70 -8.76
CA ILE A 219 -2.03 -32.06 -7.52
C ILE A 219 -2.17 -30.54 -7.71
N ARG A 220 -1.21 -29.90 -8.40
CA ARG A 220 -1.26 -28.45 -8.68
C ARG A 220 -2.38 -28.10 -9.65
N LEU A 221 -2.54 -28.87 -10.72
CA LEU A 221 -3.61 -28.69 -11.69
C LEU A 221 -4.99 -28.79 -11.00
N LEU A 222 -5.22 -29.84 -10.22
CA LEU A 222 -6.48 -30.03 -9.48
C LEU A 222 -6.72 -28.89 -8.48
N LYS A 223 -5.68 -28.44 -7.77
CA LYS A 223 -5.78 -27.33 -6.83
C LYS A 223 -6.19 -26.03 -7.53
N TYR A 224 -5.47 -25.63 -8.58
CA TYR A 224 -5.75 -24.37 -9.28
C TYR A 224 -7.06 -24.42 -10.05
N ALA A 225 -7.44 -25.56 -10.62
CA ALA A 225 -8.77 -25.76 -11.21
C ALA A 225 -9.87 -25.59 -10.16
N GLY A 226 -9.71 -26.22 -8.99
CA GLY A 226 -10.66 -26.06 -7.88
C GLY A 226 -10.75 -24.61 -7.40
N MET A 227 -9.61 -23.96 -7.12
CA MET A 227 -9.60 -22.58 -6.63
C MET A 227 -10.12 -21.60 -7.68
N TYR A 228 -9.91 -21.84 -8.98
CA TYR A 228 -10.52 -21.06 -10.05
C TYR A 228 -12.04 -21.19 -10.05
N LEU A 229 -12.57 -22.42 -9.90
CA LEU A 229 -14.03 -22.61 -9.76
C LEU A 229 -14.58 -21.92 -8.52
N LEU A 230 -13.85 -21.95 -7.40
CA LEU A 230 -14.24 -21.23 -6.18
C LEU A 230 -14.20 -19.70 -6.39
N PHE A 231 -13.20 -19.19 -7.10
CA PHE A 231 -13.14 -17.79 -7.50
C PHE A 231 -14.35 -17.38 -8.33
N VAL A 232 -14.68 -18.13 -9.38
CA VAL A 232 -15.87 -17.87 -10.20
C VAL A 232 -17.16 -18.00 -9.40
N ALA A 233 -17.22 -18.94 -8.44
CA ALA A 233 -18.36 -19.11 -7.55
C ALA A 233 -18.64 -17.87 -6.69
N VAL A 234 -17.58 -17.22 -6.21
CA VAL A 234 -17.65 -16.01 -5.37
C VAL A 234 -17.83 -14.75 -6.22
N ALA A 235 -17.05 -14.61 -7.30
CA ALA A 235 -17.03 -13.43 -8.14
C ALA A 235 -18.28 -13.29 -9.01
N GLY A 236 -18.79 -14.39 -9.58
CA GLY A 236 -19.90 -14.33 -10.56
C GLY A 236 -21.14 -13.56 -10.06
N PRO A 237 -21.65 -13.86 -8.85
CA PRO A 237 -22.86 -13.22 -8.32
C PRO A 237 -22.67 -11.76 -7.88
N SER A 238 -21.50 -11.40 -7.34
CA SER A 238 -21.28 -10.10 -6.70
C SER A 238 -20.36 -9.16 -7.49
N PHE A 239 -19.54 -9.69 -8.41
CA PHE A 239 -18.48 -8.98 -9.14
C PHE A 239 -18.33 -9.52 -10.57
N SER A 240 -19.35 -9.31 -11.41
CA SER A 240 -19.46 -9.91 -12.75
C SER A 240 -18.26 -9.60 -13.67
N MET A 241 -17.68 -8.40 -13.59
CA MET A 241 -16.48 -8.04 -14.35
C MET A 241 -15.26 -8.88 -13.96
N LEU A 242 -15.08 -9.18 -12.67
CA LEU A 242 -13.98 -10.02 -12.19
C LEU A 242 -14.17 -11.49 -12.62
N ALA A 243 -15.41 -11.97 -12.65
CA ALA A 243 -15.72 -13.33 -13.08
C ALA A 243 -15.42 -13.59 -14.56
N GLN A 244 -15.35 -12.52 -15.37
CA GLN A 244 -15.03 -12.58 -16.81
C GLN A 244 -13.52 -12.47 -17.10
N LEU A 245 -12.67 -12.30 -16.07
CA LEU A 245 -11.23 -12.23 -16.28
C LEU A 245 -10.68 -13.51 -16.93
N PRO A 246 -9.66 -13.39 -17.80
CA PRO A 246 -8.96 -14.54 -18.35
C PRO A 246 -8.45 -15.47 -17.24
N ALA A 247 -8.58 -16.78 -17.43
CA ALA A 247 -8.24 -17.78 -16.41
C ALA A 247 -6.77 -17.67 -15.95
N GLU A 248 -5.86 -17.34 -16.86
CA GLU A 248 -4.45 -17.07 -16.57
C GLU A 248 -4.23 -15.94 -15.56
N GLN A 249 -5.02 -14.87 -15.60
CA GLN A 249 -4.89 -13.76 -14.66
C GLN A 249 -5.35 -14.17 -13.26
N VAL A 250 -6.49 -14.87 -13.19
CA VAL A 250 -7.02 -15.41 -11.94
C VAL A 250 -6.06 -16.43 -11.33
N ILE A 251 -5.57 -17.39 -12.13
CA ILE A 251 -4.60 -18.39 -11.66
C ILE A 251 -3.29 -17.73 -11.24
N GLY A 252 -2.83 -16.70 -11.96
CA GLY A 252 -1.68 -15.90 -11.57
C GLY A 252 -1.87 -15.26 -10.20
N ALA A 253 -3.02 -14.63 -9.95
CA ALA A 253 -3.35 -14.04 -8.65
C ALA A 253 -3.43 -15.09 -7.53
N LEU A 254 -4.05 -16.24 -7.79
CA LEU A 254 -4.09 -17.38 -6.87
C LEU A 254 -2.69 -17.90 -6.50
N ILE A 255 -1.77 -17.96 -7.47
CA ILE A 255 -0.35 -18.30 -7.23
C ILE A 255 0.32 -17.20 -6.41
N GLY A 256 0.06 -15.93 -6.72
CA GLY A 256 0.53 -14.77 -5.94
C GLY A 256 0.13 -14.87 -4.47
N GLY A 257 -1.12 -15.22 -4.19
CA GLY A 257 -1.59 -15.45 -2.83
C GLY A 257 -0.89 -16.61 -2.13
N GLU A 258 -0.65 -17.73 -2.81
CA GLU A 258 0.14 -18.83 -2.24
C GLU A 258 1.58 -18.43 -1.91
N ILE A 259 2.22 -17.63 -2.76
CA ILE A 259 3.56 -17.09 -2.51
C ILE A 259 3.51 -16.17 -1.28
N GLY A 260 2.52 -15.28 -1.22
CA GLY A 260 2.27 -14.41 -0.08
C GLY A 260 2.13 -15.17 1.24
N ALA A 261 1.27 -16.19 1.27
CA ALA A 261 1.05 -17.07 2.42
C ALA A 261 2.30 -17.88 2.83
N SER A 262 3.24 -18.07 1.92
CA SER A 262 4.47 -18.83 2.18
C SER A 262 5.61 -17.98 2.74
N MET A 263 5.48 -16.65 2.73
CA MET A 263 6.47 -15.75 3.29
C MET A 263 6.52 -15.86 4.83
N PRO A 264 7.67 -15.57 5.47
CA PRO A 264 7.81 -15.63 6.93
C PRO A 264 7.15 -14.42 7.62
N ILE A 265 5.89 -14.16 7.28
CA ILE A 265 5.07 -13.08 7.84
C ILE A 265 4.19 -13.70 8.93
N PRO A 266 4.21 -13.17 10.17
CA PRO A 266 3.48 -13.74 11.31
C PRO A 266 1.97 -13.47 11.18
N THR A 267 1.31 -14.15 10.23
CA THR A 267 -0.14 -14.08 10.01
C THR A 267 -0.79 -15.40 10.41
N PHE A 268 -1.89 -15.31 11.14
CA PHE A 268 -2.71 -16.48 11.48
C PHE A 268 -3.56 -16.85 10.26
N MET A 269 -3.55 -18.13 9.88
CA MET A 269 -4.23 -18.64 8.68
C MET A 269 -3.82 -17.93 7.38
N SER A 270 -2.66 -17.28 7.36
CA SER A 270 -2.17 -16.46 6.24
C SER A 270 -3.05 -15.27 5.83
N PHE A 271 -4.05 -14.90 6.64
CA PHE A 271 -4.91 -13.73 6.36
C PHE A 271 -4.10 -12.43 6.34
N GLY A 272 -4.27 -11.67 5.26
CA GLY A 272 -3.55 -10.47 4.89
C GLY A 272 -2.39 -10.76 3.93
N ALA A 273 -1.62 -11.83 4.16
CA ALA A 273 -0.48 -12.17 3.29
C ALA A 273 -0.93 -12.82 1.98
N TYR A 274 -1.94 -13.70 2.04
CA TYR A 274 -2.55 -14.30 0.86
C TYR A 274 -3.24 -13.26 -0.02
N GLU A 275 -4.01 -12.37 0.58
CA GLU A 275 -4.73 -11.32 -0.13
C GLU A 275 -3.77 -10.28 -0.71
N ALA A 276 -2.72 -9.88 0.03
CA ALA A 276 -1.68 -8.99 -0.49
C ALA A 276 -0.98 -9.56 -1.73
N GLY A 277 -0.58 -10.83 -1.67
CA GLY A 277 0.08 -11.49 -2.80
C GLY A 277 -0.83 -11.60 -4.03
N SER A 278 -2.12 -11.86 -3.81
CA SER A 278 -3.12 -11.95 -4.89
C SER A 278 -3.40 -10.57 -5.51
N THR A 279 -3.59 -9.55 -4.67
CA THR A 279 -3.91 -8.18 -5.06
C THR A 279 -2.74 -7.56 -5.85
N LEU A 280 -1.50 -7.77 -5.40
CA LEU A 280 -0.31 -7.31 -6.12
C LEU A 280 -0.27 -7.87 -7.54
N VAL A 281 -0.59 -9.15 -7.74
CA VAL A 281 -0.61 -9.75 -9.07
C VAL A 281 -1.75 -9.19 -9.91
N PHE A 282 -2.95 -8.99 -9.35
CA PHE A 282 -4.04 -8.33 -10.08
C PHE A 282 -3.70 -6.89 -10.48
N GLN A 283 -3.02 -6.15 -9.61
CA GLN A 283 -2.53 -4.80 -9.92
C GLN A 283 -1.50 -4.83 -11.06
N LEU A 284 -0.52 -5.74 -11.01
CA LEU A 284 0.48 -5.91 -12.07
C LEU A 284 -0.16 -6.30 -13.41
N LEU A 285 -1.25 -7.07 -13.37
CA LEU A 285 -2.00 -7.48 -14.55
C LEU A 285 -3.02 -6.43 -15.05
N GLY A 286 -3.13 -5.28 -14.37
CA GLY A 286 -3.96 -4.16 -14.81
C GLY A 286 -5.45 -4.28 -14.47
N VAL A 287 -5.83 -5.07 -13.46
CA VAL A 287 -7.23 -5.10 -12.99
C VAL A 287 -7.58 -3.77 -12.33
N ALA A 288 -8.60 -3.07 -12.81
CA ALA A 288 -8.94 -1.73 -12.35
C ALA A 288 -9.55 -1.71 -10.93
N ASP A 289 -10.49 -2.62 -10.63
CA ASP A 289 -11.21 -2.65 -9.36
C ASP A 289 -10.48 -3.49 -8.31
N GLN A 290 -9.47 -2.87 -7.67
CA GLN A 290 -8.66 -3.52 -6.64
C GLN A 290 -9.44 -3.81 -5.35
N ALA A 291 -10.47 -3.03 -5.04
CA ALA A 291 -11.29 -3.23 -3.86
C ALA A 291 -12.16 -4.49 -4.01
N ALA A 292 -12.85 -4.64 -5.14
CA ALA A 292 -13.61 -5.85 -5.43
C ALA A 292 -12.70 -7.07 -5.59
N ALA A 293 -11.53 -6.91 -6.21
CA ALA A 293 -10.57 -8.01 -6.36
C ALA A 293 -10.07 -8.52 -5.01
N PHE A 294 -9.74 -7.62 -4.08
CA PHE A 294 -9.37 -7.96 -2.71
C PHE A 294 -10.51 -8.65 -1.96
N VAL A 295 -11.72 -8.09 -1.98
CA VAL A 295 -12.89 -8.67 -1.31
C VAL A 295 -13.23 -10.04 -1.87
N THR A 296 -13.11 -10.22 -3.18
CA THR A 296 -13.28 -11.52 -3.85
C THR A 296 -12.24 -12.51 -3.35
N MET A 297 -10.95 -12.15 -3.36
CA MET A 297 -9.86 -13.03 -2.92
C MET A 297 -9.96 -13.37 -1.43
N LEU A 298 -10.33 -12.40 -0.59
CA LEU A 298 -10.61 -12.63 0.82
C LEU A 298 -11.77 -13.61 0.99
N SER A 299 -12.85 -13.46 0.23
CA SER A 299 -14.01 -14.34 0.30
C SER A 299 -13.70 -15.76 -0.19
N VAL A 300 -12.92 -15.89 -1.27
CA VAL A 300 -12.37 -17.16 -1.76
C VAL A 300 -11.52 -17.82 -0.67
N HIS A 301 -10.65 -17.06 -0.02
CA HIS A 301 -9.78 -17.56 1.03
C HIS A 301 -10.59 -18.00 2.27
N ILE A 302 -11.60 -17.22 2.69
CA ILE A 302 -12.51 -17.61 3.78
C ILE A 302 -13.20 -18.93 3.44
N TRP A 303 -13.79 -19.07 2.25
CA TRP A 303 -14.46 -20.30 1.84
C TRP A 303 -13.50 -21.49 1.76
N SER A 304 -12.30 -21.31 1.20
CA SER A 304 -11.31 -22.39 1.14
C SER A 304 -10.93 -22.85 2.54
N GLN A 305 -10.67 -21.91 3.46
CA GLN A 305 -10.34 -22.22 4.85
C GLN A 305 -11.48 -22.94 5.57
N VAL A 306 -12.73 -22.46 5.44
CA VAL A 306 -13.91 -23.13 6.04
C VAL A 306 -14.00 -24.58 5.58
N MET A 307 -13.87 -24.84 4.28
CA MET A 307 -13.94 -26.19 3.73
C MET A 307 -12.79 -27.06 4.20
N ASP A 308 -11.56 -26.53 4.20
CA ASP A 308 -10.36 -27.28 4.62
C ASP A 308 -10.39 -27.59 6.13
N TYR A 309 -10.91 -26.69 6.97
CA TYR A 309 -11.08 -26.91 8.41
C TYR A 309 -12.18 -27.90 8.74
N LEU A 310 -13.34 -27.83 8.06
CA LEU A 310 -14.42 -28.80 8.26
C LEU A 310 -13.97 -30.20 7.87
N LEU A 311 -13.32 -30.31 6.71
CA LEU A 311 -12.83 -31.59 6.20
C LEU A 311 -11.69 -32.12 7.08
N GLY A 312 -10.69 -31.29 7.40
CA GLY A 312 -9.57 -31.65 8.25
C GLY A 312 -9.97 -32.04 9.67
N GLY A 313 -10.95 -31.35 10.25
CA GLY A 313 -11.54 -31.67 11.55
C GLY A 313 -12.23 -33.03 11.55
N LEU A 314 -12.98 -33.35 10.50
CA LEU A 314 -13.57 -34.69 10.30
C LEU A 314 -12.48 -35.76 10.20
N PHE A 315 -11.44 -35.53 9.40
CA PHE A 315 -10.29 -36.45 9.28
C PHE A 315 -9.56 -36.64 10.61
N LEU A 316 -9.42 -35.59 11.42
CA LEU A 316 -8.77 -35.64 12.73
C LEU A 316 -9.61 -36.45 13.73
N ALA A 317 -10.93 -36.25 13.74
CA ALA A 317 -11.84 -37.03 14.59
C ALA A 317 -11.75 -38.52 14.25
N ILE A 318 -11.78 -38.86 12.96
CA ILE A 318 -11.62 -40.24 12.49
C ILE A 318 -10.24 -40.78 12.85
N PHE A 319 -9.17 -40.01 12.63
CA PHE A 319 -7.80 -40.41 12.96
C PHE A 319 -7.65 -40.71 14.46
N VAL A 320 -8.13 -39.83 15.35
CA VAL A 320 -8.07 -40.02 16.81
C VAL A 320 -8.87 -41.25 17.21
N TRP A 321 -10.05 -41.48 16.62
CA TRP A 321 -10.86 -42.66 16.89
C TRP A 321 -10.13 -43.96 16.48
N VAL A 322 -9.55 -44.00 15.28
CA VAL A 322 -8.79 -45.15 14.76
C VAL A 322 -7.52 -45.41 15.58
N VAL A 323 -6.79 -44.38 15.98
CA VAL A 323 -5.52 -44.51 16.72
C VAL A 323 -5.77 -44.82 18.21
N ARG A 324 -6.82 -44.27 18.83
CA ARG A 324 -7.21 -44.66 20.20
C ARG A 324 -7.63 -46.13 20.29
N GLY A 325 -8.28 -46.66 19.24
CA GLY A 325 -8.56 -48.09 19.13
C GLY A 325 -7.30 -48.98 19.07
N ARG A 326 -6.14 -48.42 18.72
CA ARG A 326 -4.84 -49.10 18.73
C ARG A 326 -4.08 -48.93 20.06
N GLY A 327 -4.23 -47.79 20.72
CA GLY A 327 -3.53 -47.43 21.97
C GLY A 327 -4.12 -48.03 23.26
N ALA A 328 -5.25 -48.74 23.20
CA ALA A 328 -5.78 -49.49 24.34
C ALA A 328 -4.90 -50.72 24.73
N ALA A 329 -3.85 -51.01 23.96
CA ALA A 329 -2.85 -52.03 24.26
C ALA A 329 -1.45 -51.39 24.40
N GLY A 330 -1.22 -50.70 25.53
CA GLY A 330 0.11 -50.40 26.05
C GLY A 330 0.74 -49.06 25.66
N ASP A 331 0.57 -48.05 26.51
CA ASP A 331 1.70 -47.33 27.13
C ASP A 331 1.16 -46.43 28.27
N GLN A 332 1.57 -46.69 29.52
CA GLN A 332 1.35 -45.78 30.65
C GLN A 332 2.60 -44.92 30.81
N ARG A 333 2.54 -43.65 30.40
CA ARG A 333 3.52 -42.64 30.83
C ARG A 333 2.83 -41.50 31.56
N PRO A 334 3.36 -41.05 32.71
CA PRO A 334 2.68 -40.07 33.54
C PRO A 334 2.81 -38.66 32.96
N GLU A 335 1.68 -37.96 32.87
CA GLU A 335 1.61 -36.55 32.48
C GLU A 335 2.28 -35.65 33.53
N ARG A 336 3.34 -34.94 33.15
CA ARG A 336 3.88 -33.80 33.92
C ARG A 336 3.23 -32.51 33.41
N GLY A 337 2.02 -32.20 33.89
CA GLY A 337 1.09 -31.25 33.26
C GLY A 337 0.73 -29.95 34.02
N GLY A 338 1.64 -29.32 34.77
CA GLY A 338 1.32 -28.05 35.48
C GLY A 338 2.13 -26.84 35.01
N TRP A 339 3.43 -26.84 35.28
CA TRP A 339 4.35 -25.73 35.02
C TRP A 339 4.49 -25.36 33.52
N LEU A 340 4.55 -26.37 32.64
CA LEU A 340 4.68 -26.17 31.19
C LEU A 340 3.42 -25.55 30.57
N ALA A 341 2.24 -25.72 31.19
CA ALA A 341 1.01 -25.07 30.73
C ALA A 341 1.00 -23.57 31.07
N GLY A 342 1.46 -23.21 32.29
CA GLY A 342 1.63 -21.82 32.70
C GLY A 342 2.66 -21.06 31.84
N LEU A 343 3.81 -21.67 31.56
CA LEU A 343 4.83 -21.07 30.69
C LEU A 343 4.32 -20.82 29.26
N LYS A 344 3.50 -21.74 28.72
CA LYS A 344 2.87 -21.59 27.39
C LYS A 344 1.86 -20.43 27.35
N LEU A 345 1.08 -20.23 28.41
CA LEU A 345 0.14 -19.11 28.52
C LEU A 345 0.85 -17.76 28.61
N VAL A 346 1.94 -17.68 29.37
CA VAL A 346 2.77 -16.46 29.47
C VAL A 346 3.43 -16.12 28.13
N LEU A 347 3.99 -17.10 27.43
CA LEU A 347 4.54 -16.89 26.08
C LEU A 347 3.47 -16.47 25.07
N ALA A 348 2.27 -17.07 25.11
CA ALA A 348 1.16 -16.68 24.25
C ALA A 348 0.69 -15.23 24.52
N GLY A 349 0.60 -14.84 25.79
CA GLY A 349 0.28 -13.47 26.20
C GLY A 349 1.33 -12.45 25.75
N PHE A 350 2.62 -12.79 25.86
CA PHE A 350 3.72 -11.94 25.40
C PHE A 350 3.71 -11.75 23.88
N VAL A 351 3.45 -12.82 23.10
CA VAL A 351 3.32 -12.74 21.64
C VAL A 351 2.11 -11.88 21.24
N LEU A 352 0.97 -11.99 21.94
CA LEU A 352 -0.21 -11.16 21.68
C LEU A 352 0.03 -9.69 21.97
N LEU A 353 0.69 -9.35 23.08
CA LEU A 353 1.02 -7.98 23.46
C LEU A 353 2.00 -7.34 22.48
N THR A 354 3.08 -8.04 22.13
CA THR A 354 4.06 -7.55 21.17
C THR A 354 3.48 -7.41 19.77
N SER A 355 2.64 -8.35 19.33
CA SER A 355 1.93 -8.26 18.05
C SER A 355 0.91 -7.11 18.02
N SER A 356 0.20 -6.87 19.11
CA SER A 356 -0.76 -5.76 19.25
C SER A 356 -0.05 -4.41 19.30
N GLY A 357 1.07 -4.31 20.02
CA GLY A 357 1.92 -3.12 20.04
C GLY A 357 2.54 -2.81 18.67
N PHE A 358 3.02 -3.84 17.97
CA PHE A 358 3.51 -3.71 16.61
C PHE A 358 2.39 -3.28 15.63
N LEU A 359 1.18 -3.81 15.80
CA LEU A 359 0.00 -3.36 15.04
C LEU A 359 -0.31 -1.89 15.29
N ALA A 360 -0.34 -1.45 16.55
CA ALA A 360 -0.58 -0.04 16.90
C ALA A 360 0.50 0.87 16.29
N TYR A 361 1.77 0.44 16.31
CA TYR A 361 2.87 1.15 15.66
C TYR A 361 2.70 1.22 14.14
N GLN A 362 2.32 0.13 13.48
CA GLN A 362 2.10 0.09 12.03
C GLN A 362 0.91 0.95 11.59
N LEU A 363 -0.20 0.92 12.35
CA LEU A 363 -1.36 1.79 12.11
C LEU A 363 -0.97 3.28 12.27
N TRP A 364 -0.22 3.59 13.33
CA TRP A 364 0.32 4.93 13.55
C TRP A 364 1.27 5.37 12.43
N ALA A 365 2.20 4.51 12.00
CA ALA A 365 3.14 4.83 10.94
C ALA A 365 2.44 5.00 9.58
N ALA A 366 1.47 4.14 9.26
CA ALA A 366 0.70 4.23 8.01
C ALA A 366 -0.15 5.52 7.94
N SER A 367 -0.74 5.96 9.06
CA SER A 367 -1.45 7.25 9.13
C SER A 367 -0.56 8.47 8.79
N LYS A 368 0.77 8.30 8.76
CA LYS A 368 1.70 9.37 8.36
C LYS A 368 1.88 9.47 6.85
N LEU A 369 1.49 8.45 6.08
CA LEU A 369 1.69 8.39 4.62
C LEU A 369 0.68 9.21 3.80
N GLY A 370 -0.41 9.68 4.42
CA GLY A 370 -1.51 10.37 3.73
C GLY A 370 -2.47 9.39 3.05
N ALA A 371 -3.39 9.89 2.23
CA ALA A 371 -4.33 9.03 1.51
C ALA A 371 -3.61 8.30 0.35
N LEU A 372 -3.86 7.00 0.20
CA LEU A 372 -3.29 6.17 -0.88
C LEU A 372 -4.24 5.97 -2.07
N ALA A 373 -5.47 6.45 -1.96
CA ALA A 373 -6.47 6.45 -3.01
C ALA A 373 -7.05 7.87 -3.15
N PRO A 374 -7.51 8.26 -4.35
CA PRO A 374 -8.10 9.57 -4.55
C PRO A 374 -9.36 9.76 -3.71
N PRO A 375 -9.61 10.98 -3.19
CA PRO A 375 -10.83 11.29 -2.45
C PRO A 375 -12.05 11.19 -3.39
N ALA A 376 -13.16 10.69 -2.85
CA ALA A 376 -14.42 10.60 -3.59
C ALA A 376 -14.88 11.99 -4.08
N ALA A 377 -15.56 12.04 -5.22
CA ALA A 377 -16.17 13.26 -5.72
C ALA A 377 -17.05 13.90 -4.64
N GLY A 378 -16.85 15.19 -4.38
CA GLY A 378 -17.66 15.92 -3.41
C GLY A 378 -19.10 16.14 -3.92
N VAL A 379 -19.93 16.75 -3.08
CA VAL A 379 -21.31 17.11 -3.40
C VAL A 379 -21.55 18.59 -3.13
N GLU A 380 -22.32 19.24 -3.99
CA GLU A 380 -22.70 20.64 -3.80
C GLU A 380 -23.62 20.80 -2.57
N SER A 381 -23.38 21.86 -1.79
CA SER A 381 -24.20 22.17 -0.61
C SER A 381 -25.65 22.48 -1.00
N GLN A 382 -26.60 22.05 -0.19
CA GLN A 382 -28.03 22.34 -0.39
C GLN A 382 -28.32 23.86 -0.35
N THR A 383 -27.51 24.64 0.37
CA THR A 383 -27.63 26.09 0.52
C THR A 383 -26.76 26.87 -0.47
N ALA A 384 -26.03 26.19 -1.36
CA ALA A 384 -25.05 26.80 -2.24
C ALA A 384 -25.62 27.95 -3.08
N SER A 385 -26.85 27.81 -3.57
CA SER A 385 -27.49 28.85 -4.41
C SER A 385 -27.71 30.16 -3.64
N SER A 386 -28.22 30.09 -2.40
CA SER A 386 -28.45 31.29 -1.57
C SER A 386 -27.15 31.90 -1.06
N GLU A 387 -26.19 31.08 -0.65
CA GLU A 387 -24.91 31.57 -0.15
C GLU A 387 -24.08 32.21 -1.27
N ARG A 388 -24.10 31.63 -2.49
CA ARG A 388 -23.47 32.20 -3.68
C ARG A 388 -24.05 33.57 -4.04
N GLN A 389 -25.37 33.76 -3.91
CA GLN A 389 -25.99 35.07 -4.14
C GLN A 389 -25.53 36.12 -3.11
N GLN A 390 -25.37 35.73 -1.84
CA GLN A 390 -24.85 36.61 -0.80
C GLN A 390 -23.38 36.97 -1.06
N ALA A 391 -22.56 35.99 -1.44
CA ALA A 391 -21.15 36.20 -1.78
C ALA A 391 -20.98 37.08 -3.03
N LEU A 392 -21.82 36.90 -4.05
CA LEU A 392 -21.82 37.77 -5.23
C LEU A 392 -22.17 39.21 -4.86
N ALA A 393 -23.11 39.42 -3.94
CA ALA A 393 -23.48 40.75 -3.46
C ALA A 393 -22.33 41.42 -2.67
N SER A 394 -21.58 40.68 -1.85
CA SER A 394 -20.43 41.24 -1.10
C SER A 394 -19.24 41.58 -1.99
N LEU A 395 -19.11 40.92 -3.14
CA LEU A 395 -18.02 41.13 -4.10
C LEU A 395 -18.43 42.01 -5.30
N GLN A 396 -19.55 42.73 -5.19
CA GLN A 396 -20.08 43.53 -6.29
C GLN A 396 -19.02 44.52 -6.82
N GLY A 397 -18.76 44.43 -8.13
CA GLY A 397 -17.81 45.29 -8.83
C GLY A 397 -16.36 44.79 -8.80
N LEU A 398 -16.05 43.73 -8.04
CA LEU A 398 -14.75 43.08 -8.10
C LEU A 398 -14.64 42.24 -9.39
N ARG A 399 -13.54 42.41 -10.11
CA ARG A 399 -13.22 41.64 -11.31
C ARG A 399 -11.93 40.87 -11.09
N GLY A 400 -11.89 39.63 -11.54
CA GLY A 400 -10.78 38.74 -11.26
C GLY A 400 -11.22 37.29 -11.22
N PHE A 401 -10.30 36.42 -10.82
CA PHE A 401 -10.57 34.99 -10.70
C PHE A 401 -9.70 34.34 -9.62
N VAL A 402 -10.17 33.21 -9.14
CA VAL A 402 -9.44 32.33 -8.21
C VAL A 402 -9.19 30.99 -8.89
N LEU A 403 -7.95 30.52 -8.83
CA LEU A 403 -7.55 29.17 -9.20
C LEU A 403 -7.40 28.33 -7.93
N PHE A 404 -7.88 27.10 -7.96
CA PHE A 404 -7.74 26.16 -6.85
C PHE A 404 -7.78 24.72 -7.39
N SER A 405 -7.19 23.79 -6.65
CA SER A 405 -7.29 22.37 -6.98
C SER A 405 -8.49 21.78 -6.26
N SER A 406 -9.22 20.89 -6.93
CA SER A 406 -10.43 20.28 -6.36
C SER A 406 -10.70 18.91 -6.94
N ASN A 407 -11.16 18.00 -6.08
CA ASN A 407 -11.64 16.68 -6.45
C ASN A 407 -13.14 16.61 -6.74
N ARG A 408 -13.79 17.74 -7.05
CA ARG A 408 -15.21 17.82 -7.40
C ARG A 408 -15.69 16.75 -8.38
N ASP A 409 -14.85 16.35 -9.33
CA ASP A 409 -15.14 15.34 -10.35
C ASP A 409 -14.45 13.97 -10.09
N GLY A 410 -13.95 13.73 -8.87
CA GLY A 410 -13.34 12.46 -8.46
C GLY A 410 -11.81 12.35 -8.69
N ASN A 411 -11.21 13.30 -9.43
CA ASN A 411 -9.76 13.55 -9.45
C ASN A 411 -9.50 15.01 -9.13
N HIS A 412 -8.35 15.31 -8.51
CA HIS A 412 -7.92 16.69 -8.35
C HIS A 412 -7.48 17.26 -9.69
N ASP A 413 -8.33 18.14 -10.24
CA ASP A 413 -8.03 18.99 -11.37
C ASP A 413 -7.98 20.45 -10.90
N ILE A 414 -7.49 21.36 -11.75
CA ILE A 414 -7.48 22.78 -11.44
C ILE A 414 -8.77 23.43 -11.94
N PHE A 415 -9.42 24.18 -11.06
CA PHE A 415 -10.64 24.93 -11.34
C PHE A 415 -10.37 26.44 -11.29
N ARG A 416 -11.14 27.18 -12.07
CA ARG A 416 -11.17 28.64 -12.11
C ARG A 416 -12.57 29.13 -11.75
N LEU A 417 -12.65 29.90 -10.68
CA LEU A 417 -13.83 30.63 -10.26
C LEU A 417 -13.69 32.11 -10.65
N ASN A 418 -14.62 32.60 -11.45
CA ASN A 418 -14.72 34.02 -11.78
C ASN A 418 -15.39 34.79 -10.64
N LEU A 419 -14.77 35.86 -10.17
CA LEU A 419 -15.27 36.65 -9.03
C LEU A 419 -16.45 37.56 -9.40
N ALA A 420 -16.61 37.90 -10.67
CA ALA A 420 -17.65 38.82 -11.13
C ALA A 420 -19.04 38.18 -11.23
N ASP A 421 -19.11 36.86 -11.49
CA ASP A 421 -20.36 36.14 -11.71
C ASP A 421 -20.43 34.75 -11.05
N PHE A 422 -19.38 34.35 -10.31
CA PHE A 422 -19.25 33.02 -9.70
C PHE A 422 -19.30 31.86 -10.71
N SER A 423 -19.04 32.12 -11.99
CA SER A 423 -18.90 31.05 -12.98
C SER A 423 -17.67 30.20 -12.65
N LEU A 424 -17.88 28.89 -12.60
CA LEU A 424 -16.85 27.90 -12.33
C LEU A 424 -16.53 27.15 -13.62
N SER A 425 -15.25 27.05 -13.95
CA SER A 425 -14.76 26.30 -15.11
C SER A 425 -13.57 25.43 -14.74
N LYS A 426 -13.44 24.28 -15.39
CA LYS A 426 -12.28 23.41 -15.28
C LYS A 426 -11.18 23.94 -16.19
N VAL A 427 -9.98 24.14 -15.65
CA VAL A 427 -8.81 24.68 -16.36
C VAL A 427 -7.97 23.54 -16.93
N THR A 428 -7.88 22.42 -16.20
CA THR A 428 -7.11 21.24 -16.59
C THR A 428 -7.99 20.00 -16.50
N GLU A 429 -7.77 19.02 -17.37
CA GLU A 429 -8.40 17.71 -17.28
C GLU A 429 -7.35 16.64 -17.57
N HIS A 430 -6.90 15.95 -16.53
CA HIS A 430 -5.82 14.98 -16.65
C HIS A 430 -6.10 13.74 -15.78
N PRO A 431 -5.70 12.52 -16.20
CA PRO A 431 -5.88 11.32 -15.37
C PRO A 431 -5.04 11.29 -14.09
N HIS A 432 -4.16 12.28 -13.87
CA HIS A 432 -3.28 12.36 -12.70
C HIS A 432 -3.68 13.54 -11.86
N THR A 433 -3.55 13.42 -10.55
CA THR A 433 -3.81 14.50 -9.59
C THR A 433 -2.96 15.73 -9.86
N GLU A 434 -3.59 16.90 -9.85
CA GLU A 434 -2.97 18.21 -10.06
C GLU A 434 -3.26 19.14 -8.89
N THR A 435 -2.21 19.74 -8.33
CA THR A 435 -2.28 20.54 -7.09
C THR A 435 -1.36 21.77 -7.16
N TYR A 436 -1.37 22.61 -6.12
CA TYR A 436 -0.55 23.81 -6.02
C TYR A 436 -0.68 24.80 -7.21
N PRO A 437 -1.88 25.13 -7.71
CA PRO A 437 -2.02 26.12 -8.77
C PRO A 437 -1.57 27.50 -8.26
N ARG A 438 -0.76 28.20 -9.05
CA ARG A 438 -0.34 29.58 -8.79
C ARG A 438 -0.46 30.40 -10.06
N VAL A 439 -1.33 31.41 -10.03
CA VAL A 439 -1.48 32.37 -11.13
C VAL A 439 -0.28 33.32 -11.17
N SER A 440 0.17 33.69 -12.37
CA SER A 440 1.21 34.68 -12.57
C SER A 440 0.73 36.08 -12.14
N PRO A 441 1.64 36.99 -11.77
CA PRO A 441 1.26 38.36 -11.42
C PRO A 441 0.49 39.12 -12.50
N ASP A 442 0.74 38.77 -13.78
CA ASP A 442 0.05 39.34 -14.94
C ASP A 442 -1.29 38.66 -15.27
N GLY A 443 -1.66 37.57 -14.59
CA GLY A 443 -2.91 36.84 -14.80
C GLY A 443 -2.96 35.98 -16.06
N THR A 444 -1.87 35.90 -16.84
CA THR A 444 -1.85 35.23 -18.15
C THR A 444 -1.48 33.75 -18.08
N ARG A 445 -0.78 33.32 -17.03
CA ARG A 445 -0.19 31.99 -16.91
C ARG A 445 -0.42 31.41 -15.52
N MET A 446 -0.27 30.10 -15.42
CA MET A 446 -0.30 29.37 -14.17
C MET A 446 0.84 28.36 -14.10
N VAL A 447 1.43 28.19 -12.92
CA VAL A 447 2.22 27.00 -12.59
C VAL A 447 1.47 26.11 -11.62
N PHE A 448 1.68 24.79 -11.74
CA PHE A 448 1.03 23.79 -10.88
C PHE A 448 1.89 22.52 -10.80
N ALA A 449 1.57 21.63 -9.87
CA ALA A 449 2.22 20.33 -9.71
C ALA A 449 1.32 19.22 -10.24
N ARG A 450 1.85 18.33 -11.10
CA ARG A 450 1.15 17.16 -11.65
C ARG A 450 1.80 15.87 -11.16
N ALA A 451 1.01 14.93 -10.65
CA ALA A 451 1.52 13.67 -10.12
C ALA A 451 2.08 12.74 -11.21
N HIS A 452 3.03 11.86 -10.85
CA HIS A 452 3.54 10.80 -11.73
C HIS A 452 2.58 9.63 -11.88
N GLN A 453 1.62 9.52 -10.97
CA GLN A 453 0.61 8.46 -10.90
C GLN A 453 -0.76 9.11 -10.86
N ILE A 454 -1.81 8.31 -11.11
CA ILE A 454 -3.21 8.76 -11.05
C ILE A 454 -3.49 9.50 -9.74
N TRP A 455 -3.01 8.96 -8.62
CA TRP A 455 -3.15 9.55 -7.29
C TRP A 455 -1.85 9.49 -6.51
N VAL A 456 -1.51 10.60 -5.86
CA VAL A 456 -0.38 10.73 -4.95
C VAL A 456 -0.80 11.66 -3.81
N SER A 457 -0.59 11.23 -2.55
CA SER A 457 -0.76 12.13 -1.39
C SER A 457 0.17 13.34 -1.51
N GLN A 458 -0.33 14.52 -1.17
CA GLN A 458 0.44 15.76 -1.15
C GLN A 458 1.61 15.73 -0.15
N ARG A 459 1.63 14.73 0.75
CA ARG A 459 2.75 14.47 1.68
C ARG A 459 3.98 13.86 1.00
N ASN A 460 3.82 13.26 -0.18
CA ASN A 460 4.92 12.71 -0.95
C ASN A 460 5.50 13.77 -1.88
N THR A 461 6.62 14.39 -1.51
CA THR A 461 7.21 15.49 -2.29
C THR A 461 7.96 15.06 -3.56
N LEU A 462 8.12 13.76 -3.82
CA LEU A 462 8.98 13.24 -4.92
C LEU A 462 8.20 12.80 -6.17
N ALA A 463 6.90 12.54 -6.04
CA ALA A 463 6.09 11.95 -7.10
C ALA A 463 5.30 13.00 -7.91
N TRP A 464 5.91 14.17 -8.13
CA TRP A 464 5.31 15.33 -8.82
C TRP A 464 6.27 15.91 -9.86
N ASP A 465 5.70 16.51 -10.88
CA ASP A 465 6.38 17.36 -11.86
C ASP A 465 5.77 18.77 -11.82
N VAL A 466 6.58 19.79 -12.09
CA VAL A 466 6.09 21.18 -12.19
C VAL A 466 5.76 21.51 -13.63
N MET A 467 4.54 21.98 -13.83
CA MET A 467 3.96 22.34 -15.12
C MET A 467 3.74 23.86 -15.21
N LEU A 468 3.79 24.39 -16.42
CA LEU A 468 3.40 25.75 -16.79
C LEU A 468 2.26 25.65 -17.81
N LEU A 469 1.19 26.41 -17.61
CA LEU A 469 0.05 26.53 -18.50
C LEU A 469 -0.17 27.99 -18.86
N ASP A 470 -0.37 28.27 -20.14
CA ASP A 470 -0.89 29.54 -20.61
C ASP A 470 -2.43 29.54 -20.54
N LEU A 471 -3.00 30.49 -19.80
CA LEU A 471 -4.42 30.51 -19.48
C LEU A 471 -5.31 31.01 -20.63
N GLU A 472 -4.74 31.60 -21.67
CA GLU A 472 -5.47 32.06 -22.86
C GLU A 472 -5.47 31.00 -23.95
N THR A 473 -4.31 30.42 -24.24
CA THR A 473 -4.12 29.45 -25.33
C THR A 473 -4.34 28.01 -24.92
N GLY A 474 -4.22 27.69 -23.62
CA GLY A 474 -4.22 26.33 -23.10
C GLY A 474 -2.92 25.56 -23.36
N GLU A 475 -1.85 26.22 -23.81
CA GLU A 475 -0.57 25.57 -24.07
C GLU A 475 0.11 25.15 -22.76
N GLU A 476 0.45 23.86 -22.64
CA GLU A 476 1.14 23.29 -21.49
C GLU A 476 2.61 22.98 -21.80
N ARG A 477 3.49 23.30 -20.83
CA ARG A 477 4.90 22.91 -20.85
C ARG A 477 5.38 22.44 -19.48
N GLN A 478 6.08 21.32 -19.43
CA GLN A 478 6.76 20.86 -18.22
C GLN A 478 8.01 21.70 -17.93
N LEU A 479 8.12 22.26 -16.71
CA LEU A 479 9.29 23.04 -16.28
C LEU A 479 10.35 22.19 -15.56
N ALA A 480 9.92 21.24 -14.74
CA ALA A 480 10.83 20.40 -13.96
C ALA A 480 10.26 19.01 -13.69
N LYS A 481 11.16 18.02 -13.56
CA LYS A 481 10.84 16.66 -13.09
C LYS A 481 11.10 16.53 -11.59
N ALA A 482 10.35 15.66 -10.92
CA ALA A 482 10.53 15.37 -9.49
C ALA A 482 10.53 16.66 -8.64
N ALA A 483 9.59 17.55 -8.94
CA ALA A 483 9.48 18.87 -8.36
C ALA A 483 8.03 19.19 -7.94
N THR A 484 7.86 19.96 -6.86
CA THR A 484 6.55 20.32 -6.31
C THR A 484 6.54 21.73 -5.71
N ALA A 485 5.38 22.15 -5.20
CA ALA A 485 5.12 23.44 -4.55
C ALA A 485 5.65 24.64 -5.36
N PRO A 486 5.31 24.77 -6.66
CA PRO A 486 5.77 25.90 -7.46
C PRO A 486 5.14 27.21 -6.97
N ASN A 487 5.88 28.32 -7.10
CA ASN A 487 5.42 29.68 -6.81
C ASN A 487 6.08 30.66 -7.79
N TRP A 488 5.39 31.75 -8.10
CA TRP A 488 5.96 32.86 -8.85
C TRP A 488 6.84 33.72 -7.95
N ILE A 489 8.00 34.13 -8.48
CA ILE A 489 8.87 35.17 -7.89
C ILE A 489 8.52 36.51 -8.53
N ASN A 490 8.38 36.50 -9.86
CA ASN A 490 7.95 37.63 -10.69
C ASN A 490 7.35 37.08 -11.99
N THR A 491 6.94 37.94 -12.92
CA THR A 491 6.28 37.53 -14.18
C THR A 491 7.09 36.55 -15.07
N ASN A 492 8.41 36.42 -14.87
CA ASN A 492 9.28 35.57 -15.69
C ASN A 492 10.08 34.52 -14.90
N GLU A 493 9.96 34.49 -13.57
CA GLU A 493 10.71 33.57 -12.73
C GLU A 493 9.79 32.84 -11.76
N VAL A 494 10.03 31.53 -11.65
CA VAL A 494 9.30 30.63 -10.75
C VAL A 494 10.28 29.94 -9.82
N SER A 495 9.87 29.72 -8.59
CA SER A 495 10.56 28.87 -7.62
C SER A 495 9.81 27.58 -7.41
N TYR A 496 10.51 26.47 -7.19
CA TYR A 496 9.91 25.19 -6.81
C TYR A 496 10.84 24.36 -5.93
N LEU A 497 10.28 23.34 -5.29
CA LEU A 497 11.02 22.36 -4.50
C LEU A 497 11.39 21.15 -5.37
N LEU A 498 12.67 20.98 -5.67
CA LEU A 498 13.24 19.88 -6.44
C LEU A 498 13.72 18.74 -5.53
N ASP A 499 13.50 17.50 -5.93
CA ASP A 499 13.89 16.27 -5.21
C ASP A 499 13.45 16.27 -3.73
N GLY A 500 12.35 16.97 -3.45
CA GLY A 500 11.74 17.09 -2.12
C GLY A 500 12.53 17.88 -1.08
N GLN A 501 13.65 18.51 -1.45
CA GLN A 501 14.55 19.18 -0.49
C GLN A 501 15.20 20.47 -1.02
N ASN A 502 15.45 20.59 -2.33
CA ASN A 502 16.23 21.70 -2.89
C ASN A 502 15.32 22.80 -3.41
N VAL A 503 15.55 24.05 -3.04
CA VAL A 503 14.79 25.18 -3.57
C VAL A 503 15.49 25.70 -4.82
N VAL A 504 14.79 25.67 -5.94
CA VAL A 504 15.31 26.07 -7.26
C VAL A 504 14.54 27.27 -7.77
N ARG A 505 15.26 28.21 -8.39
CA ARG A 505 14.72 29.30 -9.20
C ARG A 505 14.90 28.95 -10.68
N HIS A 506 13.87 29.20 -11.49
CA HIS A 506 13.82 28.92 -12.91
C HIS A 506 13.26 30.11 -13.68
N ASN A 507 13.96 30.56 -14.71
CA ASN A 507 13.49 31.58 -15.64
C ASN A 507 12.73 30.92 -16.79
N ILE A 508 11.43 31.20 -16.91
CA ILE A 508 10.58 30.51 -17.89
C ILE A 508 10.83 30.94 -19.35
N SER A 509 11.44 32.12 -19.55
CA SER A 509 11.75 32.66 -20.88
C SER A 509 13.06 32.12 -21.43
N THR A 510 14.10 32.04 -20.60
CA THR A 510 15.44 31.58 -21.01
C THR A 510 15.67 30.09 -20.75
N GLY A 511 14.87 29.48 -19.87
CA GLY A 511 15.07 28.10 -19.38
C GLY A 511 16.20 27.96 -18.36
N GLN A 512 16.83 29.06 -17.95
CA GLN A 512 17.94 29.04 -16.99
C GLN A 512 17.46 28.67 -15.58
N THR A 513 18.20 27.78 -14.92
CA THR A 513 17.93 27.35 -13.53
C THR A 513 19.10 27.65 -12.61
N SER A 514 18.81 27.98 -11.36
CA SER A 514 19.79 28.15 -10.28
C SER A 514 19.23 27.66 -8.96
N THR A 515 20.02 26.89 -8.19
CA THR A 515 19.61 26.44 -6.86
C THR A 515 19.85 27.53 -5.83
N VAL A 516 18.81 27.88 -5.06
CA VAL A 516 18.83 28.95 -4.05
C VAL A 516 19.16 28.41 -2.67
N LEU A 517 18.61 27.24 -2.31
CA LEU A 517 18.81 26.63 -1.00
C LEU A 517 18.96 25.11 -1.11
N VAL A 518 20.05 24.58 -0.54
CA VAL A 518 20.34 23.14 -0.44
C VAL A 518 20.67 22.80 1.01
N PRO A 519 19.85 22.00 1.71
CA PRO A 519 20.12 21.62 3.09
C PRO A 519 21.54 21.07 3.30
N GLY A 520 22.25 21.62 4.28
CA GLY A 520 23.61 21.19 4.65
C GLY A 520 24.75 21.61 3.71
N LEU A 521 24.47 22.32 2.61
CA LEU A 521 25.50 22.83 1.71
C LEU A 521 25.76 24.32 1.93
N ASN A 522 24.72 25.16 1.78
CA ASN A 522 24.82 26.62 1.87
C ASN A 522 24.11 27.19 3.10
N ASN A 523 23.83 26.35 4.10
CA ASN A 523 23.12 26.70 5.32
C ASN A 523 23.43 25.66 6.43
N ARG A 524 22.88 25.88 7.62
CA ARG A 524 23.08 25.02 8.80
C ARG A 524 22.00 23.93 8.98
N LEU A 525 21.12 23.73 8.00
CA LEU A 525 20.15 22.64 8.08
C LEU A 525 20.86 21.29 7.99
N PRO A 526 20.33 20.25 8.65
CA PRO A 526 20.74 18.88 8.38
C PRO A 526 20.61 18.53 6.89
N THR A 527 21.52 17.70 6.36
CA THR A 527 21.43 17.21 4.97
C THR A 527 20.18 16.36 4.70
N SER A 528 19.50 15.90 5.75
CA SER A 528 18.23 15.16 5.68
C SER A 528 16.99 16.04 5.86
N ALA A 529 17.16 17.36 6.03
CA ALA A 529 16.06 18.25 6.37
C ALA A 529 15.03 18.31 5.23
N LYS A 530 13.76 18.11 5.57
CA LYS A 530 12.67 18.14 4.61
C LYS A 530 11.99 19.50 4.65
N LEU A 531 11.97 20.16 3.50
CA LEU A 531 11.36 21.49 3.35
C LEU A 531 9.97 21.35 2.73
N GLN A 532 9.06 22.23 3.13
CA GLN A 532 7.72 22.31 2.59
C GLN A 532 7.36 23.75 2.24
N ASN A 533 6.61 23.91 1.15
CA ASN A 533 6.05 25.17 0.67
C ASN A 533 7.07 26.33 0.66
N PRO A 534 8.26 26.16 0.06
CA PRO A 534 9.23 27.24 0.01
C PRO A 534 8.74 28.38 -0.88
N HIS A 535 9.10 29.61 -0.51
CA HIS A 535 8.86 30.80 -1.29
C HIS A 535 10.12 31.65 -1.32
N VAL A 536 10.46 32.16 -2.50
CA VAL A 536 11.63 33.02 -2.71
C VAL A 536 11.13 34.45 -2.90
N ASP A 537 11.56 35.35 -2.03
CA ASP A 537 11.24 36.76 -2.15
C ASP A 537 11.88 37.38 -3.39
N ALA A 538 11.12 38.22 -4.09
CA ALA A 538 11.56 38.88 -5.30
C ALA A 538 12.60 39.99 -5.02
N GLN A 539 12.47 40.67 -3.87
CA GLN A 539 13.27 41.86 -3.55
C GLN A 539 14.62 41.48 -2.92
N SER A 540 14.59 40.65 -1.89
CA SER A 540 15.76 40.26 -1.09
C SER A 540 16.43 38.98 -1.59
N GLY A 541 15.70 38.11 -2.29
CA GLY A 541 16.14 36.76 -2.61
C GLY A 541 16.14 35.80 -1.41
N GLU A 542 15.61 36.23 -0.25
CA GLU A 542 15.46 35.37 0.92
C GLU A 542 14.42 34.27 0.67
N VAL A 543 14.66 33.09 1.24
CA VAL A 543 13.79 31.92 1.12
C VAL A 543 13.06 31.71 2.43
N SER A 544 11.73 31.77 2.41
CA SER A 544 10.88 31.30 3.50
C SER A 544 10.42 29.87 3.25
N PHE A 545 10.26 29.06 4.29
CA PHE A 545 9.83 27.67 4.17
C PHE A 545 9.25 27.13 5.48
N THR A 546 8.56 25.99 5.38
CA THR A 546 8.13 25.18 6.53
C THR A 546 9.06 23.99 6.72
N GLY A 547 9.43 23.67 7.95
CA GLY A 547 10.33 22.57 8.28
C GLY A 547 10.07 21.97 9.66
N ARG A 548 10.77 20.87 9.97
CA ARG A 548 10.71 20.27 11.29
C ARG A 548 11.41 21.18 12.29
N GLN A 549 10.76 21.48 13.41
CA GLN A 549 11.27 22.44 14.38
C GLN A 549 12.67 22.11 14.93
N ASN A 550 12.94 20.82 15.19
CA ASN A 550 14.25 20.35 15.62
C ASN A 550 15.34 20.50 14.54
N GLU A 551 14.97 20.52 13.27
CA GLU A 551 15.90 20.70 12.14
C GLU A 551 16.19 22.18 11.87
N ILE A 552 15.20 23.05 12.06
CA ILE A 552 15.32 24.51 11.82
C ILE A 552 15.78 25.30 13.06
N GLY A 553 15.96 24.63 14.21
CA GLY A 553 16.47 25.26 15.44
C GLY A 553 15.42 25.93 16.32
N SER A 554 14.15 25.53 16.22
CA SER A 554 13.06 26.00 17.09
C SER A 554 12.90 25.11 18.34
N PRO A 555 12.71 25.67 19.55
CA PRO A 555 12.80 24.93 20.81
C PRO A 555 11.64 23.96 21.10
N HIS A 556 10.43 24.17 20.57
CA HIS A 556 9.24 23.38 20.94
C HIS A 556 8.18 23.25 19.82
N GLY A 557 7.91 22.03 19.35
CA GLY A 557 6.79 21.73 18.45
C GLY A 557 7.10 20.65 17.42
N HIS A 558 6.17 20.39 16.50
CA HIS A 558 6.32 19.37 15.44
C HIS A 558 6.71 19.97 14.08
N TRP A 559 6.11 21.10 13.73
CA TRP A 559 6.31 21.86 12.48
C TRP A 559 6.47 23.33 12.80
N GLY A 560 7.29 24.04 12.04
CA GLY A 560 7.49 25.48 12.19
C GLY A 560 8.01 26.10 10.90
N THR A 561 8.02 27.41 10.86
CA THR A 561 8.49 28.19 9.73
C THR A 561 9.87 28.78 10.00
N ALA A 562 10.63 28.98 8.93
CA ALA A 562 11.92 29.64 8.98
C ALA A 562 12.15 30.44 7.70
N LEU A 563 13.06 31.41 7.77
CA LEU A 563 13.53 32.16 6.61
C LEU A 563 15.05 32.23 6.57
N THR A 564 15.62 32.35 5.38
CA THR A 564 17.04 32.63 5.22
C THR A 564 17.27 34.13 5.42
N ARG A 565 17.96 34.54 6.48
CA ARG A 565 18.34 35.95 6.68
C ARG A 565 19.85 36.07 6.72
N GLN A 566 20.42 36.87 5.82
CA GLN A 566 21.88 37.10 5.74
C GLN A 566 22.71 35.79 5.70
N GLY A 567 22.20 34.75 5.02
CA GLY A 567 22.86 33.44 4.91
C GLY A 567 22.68 32.51 6.12
N ALA A 568 21.97 32.93 7.16
CA ALA A 568 21.59 32.08 8.29
C ALA A 568 20.13 31.62 8.18
N ILE A 569 19.82 30.48 8.81
CA ILE A 569 18.43 30.03 9.00
C ILE A 569 17.91 30.66 10.29
N GLN A 570 16.87 31.47 10.18
CA GLN A 570 16.18 32.07 11.31
C GLN A 570 14.82 31.39 11.49
N PRO A 571 14.60 30.62 12.58
CA PRO A 571 13.27 30.15 12.93
C PRO A 571 12.36 31.33 13.26
N VAL A 572 11.07 31.20 12.90
CA VAL A 572 10.09 32.29 13.00
C VAL A 572 9.01 31.94 14.04
N LEU A 573 8.10 31.03 13.71
CA LEU A 573 6.98 30.69 14.59
C LEU A 573 6.50 29.24 14.34
N GLU A 574 5.86 28.64 15.33
CA GLU A 574 5.14 27.38 15.14
C GLU A 574 3.97 27.56 14.17
N GLY A 575 3.92 26.74 13.12
CA GLY A 575 2.97 26.91 12.03
C GLY A 575 3.56 26.46 10.70
N CYS A 576 2.95 26.95 9.62
CA CYS A 576 3.26 26.57 8.24
C CYS A 576 3.13 27.80 7.31
N GLU A 577 3.64 27.67 6.08
CA GLU A 577 3.31 28.56 4.94
C GLU A 577 3.70 30.03 5.11
N LEU A 578 4.90 30.27 5.63
CA LEU A 578 5.49 31.60 5.70
C LEU A 578 5.78 32.17 4.30
N ARG A 579 5.31 33.39 4.06
CA ARG A 579 5.47 34.14 2.80
C ARG A 579 5.75 35.61 3.07
N TRP A 580 6.33 36.27 2.07
CA TRP A 580 6.50 37.72 2.05
C TRP A 580 5.25 38.38 1.46
N TRP A 581 4.88 39.55 1.98
CA TRP A 581 3.98 40.44 1.26
C TRP A 581 4.65 40.92 -0.03
N GLN A 582 3.90 41.06 -1.12
CA GLN A 582 4.47 41.51 -2.39
C GLN A 582 5.07 42.93 -2.31
N ASP A 583 4.50 43.78 -1.45
CA ASP A 583 4.99 45.12 -1.17
C ASP A 583 6.25 45.17 -0.27
N GLY A 584 6.70 44.03 0.27
CA GLY A 584 7.85 43.94 1.18
C GLY A 584 7.59 44.48 2.59
N SER A 585 6.33 44.79 2.94
CA SER A 585 5.94 45.37 4.24
C SER A 585 6.14 44.43 5.44
N GLY A 586 6.39 43.14 5.21
CA GLY A 586 6.53 42.13 6.24
C GLY A 586 6.29 40.72 5.71
N LEU A 587 5.96 39.81 6.62
CA LEU A 587 5.61 38.43 6.29
C LEU A 587 4.22 38.07 6.78
N TYR A 588 3.68 36.98 6.26
CA TYR A 588 2.48 36.36 6.79
C TYR A 588 2.60 34.84 6.77
N GLN A 589 1.88 34.17 7.66
CA GLN A 589 1.90 32.72 7.75
C GLN A 589 0.64 32.17 8.41
N VAL A 590 0.47 30.85 8.32
CA VAL A 590 -0.45 30.09 9.17
C VAL A 590 0.25 29.81 10.50
N ALA A 591 -0.40 30.15 11.62
CA ALA A 591 0.14 29.97 12.97
C ALA A 591 -0.86 29.24 13.85
N LYS A 592 -0.35 28.60 14.90
CA LYS A 592 -1.21 28.03 15.95
C LYS A 592 -1.75 29.09 16.90
N GLY A 593 -2.79 28.72 17.64
CA GLY A 593 -3.31 29.48 18.76
C GLY A 593 -4.51 30.35 18.40
N GLY A 594 -5.21 30.05 17.30
CA GLY A 594 -6.53 30.60 17.01
C GLY A 594 -7.59 30.15 18.02
N ARG A 595 -8.85 30.50 17.75
CA ARG A 595 -9.98 30.07 18.57
C ARG A 595 -9.99 28.53 18.73
N ASP A 596 -10.41 28.04 19.90
CA ASP A 596 -10.43 26.61 20.24
C ASP A 596 -9.09 25.86 20.07
N ASN A 597 -7.97 26.60 20.20
CA ASN A 597 -6.61 26.09 19.99
C ASN A 597 -6.38 25.57 18.56
N ASP A 598 -7.01 26.24 17.60
CA ASP A 598 -6.92 25.94 16.18
C ASP A 598 -5.86 26.80 15.45
N LEU A 599 -5.85 26.73 14.13
CA LEU A 599 -5.00 27.58 13.28
C LEU A 599 -5.60 28.99 13.14
N ARG A 600 -4.77 29.90 12.64
CA ARG A 600 -5.12 31.27 12.27
C ARG A 600 -4.08 31.81 11.30
N ILE A 601 -4.40 32.87 10.58
CA ILE A 601 -3.43 33.58 9.73
C ILE A 601 -2.93 34.82 10.47
N VAL A 602 -1.61 34.98 10.53
CA VAL A 602 -0.94 36.10 11.21
C VAL A 602 -0.04 36.86 10.24
N SER A 603 0.08 38.17 10.45
CA SER A 603 1.16 38.99 9.91
C SER A 603 2.31 39.02 10.89
N LEU A 604 3.53 39.16 10.39
CA LEU A 604 4.75 39.28 11.17
C LEU A 604 5.45 40.59 10.81
N SER A 605 5.89 41.32 11.84
CA SER A 605 6.75 42.48 11.66
C SER A 605 8.06 42.08 10.96
N PRO A 606 8.53 42.81 9.94
CA PRO A 606 9.73 42.46 9.18
C PRO A 606 11.00 42.38 10.04
N ASP A 607 11.08 43.20 11.09
CA ASP A 607 12.26 43.32 11.95
C ASP A 607 12.19 42.42 13.19
N THR A 608 11.06 42.46 13.91
CA THR A 608 10.92 41.77 15.20
C THR A 608 10.35 40.37 15.07
N LEU A 609 9.71 40.04 13.94
CA LEU A 609 8.94 38.80 13.74
C LEU A 609 7.82 38.59 14.77
N GLU A 610 7.36 39.66 15.42
CA GLU A 610 6.23 39.58 16.34
C GLU A 610 4.92 39.36 15.55
N PRO A 611 4.10 38.36 15.93
CA PRO A 611 2.88 38.03 15.21
C PRO A 611 1.70 38.93 15.61
N THR A 612 0.93 39.36 14.61
CA THR A 612 -0.38 40.00 14.76
C THR A 612 -1.42 39.19 14.01
N THR A 613 -2.50 38.77 14.68
CA THR A 613 -3.59 38.00 14.04
C THR A 613 -4.29 38.83 12.98
N LEU A 614 -4.43 38.26 11.79
CA LEU A 614 -5.21 38.83 10.68
C LEU A 614 -6.57 38.15 10.54
N ILE A 615 -6.56 36.82 10.49
CA ILE A 615 -7.75 36.00 10.23
C ILE A 615 -7.78 34.87 11.25
N ASP A 616 -8.88 34.80 11.99
CA ASP A 616 -9.21 33.77 12.98
C ASP A 616 -10.74 33.70 13.01
N LEU A 617 -11.30 32.92 12.07
CA LEU A 617 -12.72 32.91 11.76
C LEU A 617 -13.56 32.30 12.89
N ALA A 618 -14.74 32.87 13.11
CA ALA A 618 -15.76 32.26 13.95
C ALA A 618 -16.59 31.23 13.16
N GLY A 619 -17.06 30.18 13.84
CA GLY A 619 -18.11 29.31 13.32
C GLY A 619 -17.61 27.99 12.75
N GLU A 620 -18.25 27.51 11.70
CA GLU A 620 -18.04 26.16 11.17
C GLU A 620 -16.64 25.98 10.58
N PHE A 621 -16.16 26.93 9.77
CA PHE A 621 -14.87 26.87 9.09
C PHE A 621 -13.80 27.67 9.83
N SER A 622 -13.24 27.09 10.89
CA SER A 622 -12.30 27.75 11.82
C SER A 622 -10.86 27.23 11.75
N HIS A 623 -10.48 26.56 10.65
CA HIS A 623 -9.15 25.95 10.48
C HIS A 623 -8.49 26.42 9.18
N GLU A 624 -7.83 27.58 9.23
CA GLU A 624 -7.35 28.30 8.05
C GLU A 624 -6.00 27.81 7.52
N TYR A 625 -5.87 27.77 6.20
CA TYR A 625 -4.70 27.34 5.44
C TYR A 625 -4.54 28.10 4.11
N TRP A 626 -3.36 27.97 3.51
CA TRP A 626 -3.05 28.40 2.15
C TRP A 626 -3.32 29.88 1.85
N PRO A 627 -2.95 30.83 2.73
CA PRO A 627 -3.12 32.24 2.42
C PRO A 627 -2.28 32.64 1.21
N PHE A 628 -2.90 33.35 0.28
CA PHE A 628 -2.27 33.87 -0.92
C PHE A 628 -2.76 35.29 -1.21
N GLU A 629 -1.82 36.25 -1.28
CA GLU A 629 -2.12 37.65 -1.59
C GLU A 629 -2.40 37.85 -3.08
N SER A 630 -3.36 38.72 -3.41
CA SER A 630 -3.64 39.13 -4.79
C SER A 630 -2.49 39.93 -5.40
N ASN A 631 -2.42 39.94 -6.73
CA ASN A 631 -1.46 40.73 -7.52
C ASN A 631 -1.47 42.25 -7.21
N ASP A 632 -2.58 42.78 -6.71
CA ASP A 632 -2.73 44.19 -6.32
C ASP A 632 -2.52 44.44 -4.81
N GLY A 633 -2.23 43.39 -4.02
CA GLY A 633 -2.03 43.47 -2.57
C GLY A 633 -3.27 43.78 -1.73
N ARG A 634 -4.45 43.89 -2.34
CA ARG A 634 -5.68 44.31 -1.63
C ARG A 634 -6.45 43.16 -0.99
N TYR A 635 -6.22 41.92 -1.40
CA TYR A 635 -6.98 40.76 -0.96
C TYR A 635 -6.08 39.58 -0.61
N ILE A 636 -6.59 38.72 0.27
CA ILE A 636 -6.03 37.40 0.56
C ILE A 636 -7.09 36.37 0.25
N VAL A 637 -6.75 35.39 -0.57
CA VAL A 637 -7.51 34.15 -0.69
C VAL A 637 -6.91 33.09 0.23
N PHE A 638 -7.74 32.27 0.86
CA PHE A 638 -7.31 31.20 1.75
C PHE A 638 -8.34 30.07 1.77
N GLY A 639 -7.93 28.90 2.23
CA GLY A 639 -8.83 27.77 2.49
C GLY A 639 -9.14 27.64 3.99
N ALA A 640 -10.31 27.13 4.35
CA ALA A 640 -10.60 26.75 5.74
C ALA A 640 -11.43 25.46 5.79
N SER A 641 -11.13 24.57 6.76
CA SER A 641 -11.90 23.36 7.03
C SER A 641 -12.74 23.48 8.29
N ARG A 642 -13.60 22.50 8.56
CA ARG A 642 -14.57 22.46 9.68
C ARG A 642 -13.97 22.31 11.10
N GLY A 643 -12.75 22.81 11.31
CA GLY A 643 -11.99 22.68 12.56
C GLY A 643 -10.92 21.57 12.54
N LYS A 644 -10.07 21.57 13.58
CA LYS A 644 -8.92 20.66 13.73
C LYS A 644 -9.21 19.16 13.65
N ALA A 645 -10.39 18.67 14.02
CA ALA A 645 -10.66 17.24 13.91
C ALA A 645 -10.92 16.79 12.46
N ALA A 646 -11.29 17.74 11.59
CA ALA A 646 -11.71 17.51 10.22
C ALA A 646 -10.68 18.01 9.19
N HIS A 647 -9.43 18.24 9.58
CA HIS A 647 -8.36 18.68 8.67
C HIS A 647 -7.49 17.51 8.20
N GLU A 648 -7.35 17.39 6.88
CA GLU A 648 -6.41 16.51 6.19
C GLU A 648 -6.28 17.01 4.75
N HIS A 649 -5.08 17.35 4.30
CA HIS A 649 -4.86 18.07 3.03
C HIS A 649 -5.31 17.30 1.78
N ASP A 650 -5.32 15.97 1.83
CA ASP A 650 -5.70 15.08 0.73
C ASP A 650 -7.22 14.85 0.64
N VAL A 651 -7.99 14.99 1.74
CA VAL A 651 -9.38 14.50 1.78
C VAL A 651 -10.39 15.39 2.52
N ALA A 652 -9.97 16.41 3.25
CA ALA A 652 -10.90 17.22 4.04
C ALA A 652 -11.78 18.13 3.18
N ASP A 653 -12.97 18.43 3.68
CA ASP A 653 -13.86 19.47 3.17
C ASP A 653 -13.27 20.85 3.48
N TYR A 654 -12.45 21.35 2.55
CA TYR A 654 -11.93 22.70 2.58
C TYR A 654 -12.76 23.58 1.68
N GLU A 655 -13.08 24.78 2.15
CA GLU A 655 -13.76 25.80 1.38
C GLU A 655 -12.86 27.01 1.23
N ILE A 656 -12.97 27.70 0.09
CA ILE A 656 -12.17 28.86 -0.26
C ILE A 656 -12.86 30.14 0.20
N PHE A 657 -12.09 31.07 0.75
CA PHE A 657 -12.54 32.36 1.25
C PHE A 657 -11.68 33.48 0.65
N LEU A 658 -12.29 34.65 0.46
CA LEU A 658 -11.63 35.87 0.06
C LEU A 658 -11.83 36.96 1.12
N TRP A 659 -10.73 37.51 1.60
CA TRP A 659 -10.73 38.56 2.62
C TRP A 659 -10.02 39.81 2.11
N ARG A 660 -10.58 40.98 2.40
CA ARG A 660 -10.00 42.27 2.04
C ARG A 660 -8.97 42.67 3.10
N ARG A 661 -7.73 42.93 2.67
CA ARG A 661 -6.62 43.25 3.58
C ARG A 661 -6.96 44.46 4.45
N GLY A 662 -6.86 44.29 5.77
CA GLY A 662 -7.12 45.32 6.77
C GLY A 662 -8.58 45.47 7.21
N SER A 663 -9.49 44.62 6.72
CA SER A 663 -10.88 44.54 7.22
C SER A 663 -11.02 43.54 8.38
N ASP A 664 -12.14 43.53 9.09
CA ASP A 664 -12.38 42.54 10.14
C ASP A 664 -12.41 41.11 9.55
N ALA A 665 -11.85 40.14 10.25
CA ALA A 665 -11.74 38.75 9.78
C ALA A 665 -13.12 38.14 9.41
N ASP A 666 -14.14 38.44 10.21
CA ASP A 666 -15.52 37.93 10.02
C ASP A 666 -16.20 38.50 8.76
N THR A 667 -15.56 39.44 8.03
CA THR A 667 -16.03 39.93 6.73
C THR A 667 -15.50 39.12 5.54
N ALA A 668 -14.70 38.08 5.79
CA ALA A 668 -14.23 37.16 4.76
C ALA A 668 -15.43 36.52 4.03
N THR A 669 -15.41 36.58 2.70
CA THR A 669 -16.48 36.02 1.86
C THR A 669 -16.12 34.60 1.45
N ARG A 670 -16.97 33.63 1.79
CA ARG A 670 -16.87 32.25 1.28
C ARG A 670 -17.17 32.21 -0.22
N LEU A 671 -16.32 31.53 -0.97
CA LEU A 671 -16.36 31.45 -2.44
C LEU A 671 -16.88 30.11 -2.97
N THR A 672 -16.60 29.02 -2.27
CA THR A 672 -16.99 27.66 -2.65
C THR A 672 -18.03 27.10 -1.67
N PHE A 673 -18.89 26.21 -2.16
CA PHE A 673 -20.04 25.66 -1.43
C PHE A 673 -20.24 24.19 -1.78
N HIS A 674 -19.18 23.39 -1.61
CA HIS A 674 -19.12 22.02 -2.09
C HIS A 674 -18.19 21.19 -1.22
N SER A 675 -18.58 19.98 -0.87
CA SER A 675 -17.83 19.10 0.04
C SER A 675 -16.56 18.50 -0.59
N GLY A 676 -16.07 19.09 -1.68
CA GLY A 676 -14.82 18.69 -2.31
C GLY A 676 -13.66 19.23 -1.51
N ASN A 677 -12.49 18.64 -1.69
CA ASN A 677 -11.25 19.14 -1.15
C ASN A 677 -10.78 20.34 -2.00
N ASP A 678 -11.40 21.51 -1.81
CA ASP A 678 -11.02 22.74 -2.52
C ASP A 678 -9.78 23.34 -1.84
N ASN A 679 -8.59 23.19 -2.44
CA ASN A 679 -7.32 23.49 -1.79
C ASN A 679 -6.36 24.34 -2.64
N TRP A 680 -5.31 24.84 -1.98
CA TRP A 680 -4.24 25.66 -2.57
C TRP A 680 -4.72 26.84 -3.44
N PRO A 681 -5.66 27.69 -2.96
CA PRO A 681 -6.17 28.78 -3.76
C PRO A 681 -5.09 29.81 -4.15
N SER A 682 -5.29 30.45 -5.30
CA SER A 682 -4.48 31.54 -5.83
C SER A 682 -5.39 32.54 -6.54
N VAL A 683 -5.22 33.84 -6.31
CA VAL A 683 -6.15 34.88 -6.77
C VAL A 683 -5.47 35.91 -7.65
N TYR A 684 -6.18 36.32 -8.70
CA TYR A 684 -5.85 37.45 -9.56
C TYR A 684 -7.01 38.44 -9.59
N ILE A 685 -6.73 39.72 -9.37
CA ILE A 685 -7.66 40.84 -9.43
C ILE A 685 -7.33 41.68 -10.66
N GLN A 686 -8.35 41.95 -11.47
CA GLN A 686 -8.25 42.82 -12.63
C GLN A 686 -8.36 44.29 -12.19
N GLU A 687 -7.52 45.15 -12.76
CA GLU A 687 -7.53 46.60 -12.51
C GLU A 687 -8.84 47.28 -12.93
#